data_AF-A0A135SQE9-F1
#
_entry.id   AF-A0A135SQE9-F1
#
_cell.length_a   1.000
_cell.length_b   1.000
_cell.length_c   1.000
_cell.angle_alpha   90.00
_cell.angle_beta   90.00
_cell.angle_gamma   90.00
#
_symmetry.space_group_name_H-M   'P 1'
#
loop_
_entity.id
_entity.type
_entity.pdbx_description
1 polymer ?
#
loop_
_entity_poly.entity_id
_entity_poly.type
_entity_poly.pdbx_seq_one_letter_code
_entity_poly.pdbx_strand_id
1 'polypeptide(L)'
;MSVTSGTSSRPLIRKPAPHEAVFCSVCSRRFPSFEELMGHKRMAMLTEGTHIHCAVCTRDFNSQDALNKHLLEAHPQEQNLTCPGCQTKFVRLAGWMRHLEHDDCPGIRRADVDQNRAKKLTFSHELEKRSGSQFGDYFPVSHPSVQSAFEAQSNLDAMSTVDAQSEFDDKAYMAHPSFFKPNDFPDLKEVTESLESIQQSDSGKKTVVDDVNNPCHRLFDPRKYYNTLTRKYKCPQPSCKKTFPSSGALITHMKSAASHYNAKLQCPGCLRYFRDASSLTAHSESESTRCSIRKSENYRSYLDQLTGGMADLGAKHEDGTVKYEVSTEAVVKFAPSRMARTATEDYMAQQEANRQEDWARKNIVCGQEAQEVSLQDRANFPTLYAPPTLYAPSHQDALVVSHLNVPSSNFPALTSTAHTAAPETMAEAELKEFFTSGDKALEPEVLTELQSLLRLHDLSAEDLFYKWESFCIKMDMDAMNPDIVHVRNFKKDIQDALEKSNRQQTHIKTEKRSHGTPRAGRGGGDVFGMLDGLVPSTPASGRLNKPSSLRKKTHETPTMSRVKAEIPSSSPDYKGASKMEEQLNAMSLPSSFNDRQNAGETVEVLNDHLDAPEPPICPYPEPRIKLTAASDQKKLAYKPLAMKLSEASEILDDRIDEFMHIIQDYHKLDFSEFGNAASQSTTEVIAVGRIASDAPEGKLNAASLVLEMSRRVGGGLRAPLNMRNKGYSFFPGQIVALRGINTSGNEFVVEDVLEVPLLPNAASTPAALAAHREKLRGDPDAMDTDSDPAPLNILYASGPYTADDNLDFEPLHALCDQAADTYADALVLTGPFIDSEHPLIAMGDFDLPEEAVIEPDTATMSTVFKYMFSPALNRLVSANPSITILLVPSVRDVIDKHVSWPQDSVLKKELGLPKTARIVTNPMTLSVNEMVMGISSQDILWQLRHEELVGGRPADPSLLSRLSRYLLEQRHFFPLFPPTDRQKLPKTGTEEGIPPGAMLDLSYLKLGEMANVRPDVLVAPSFLPPFAKVVESVLVINPGYLSKRRGAGTYARLTLFPPKADESQSAAMVSHGVFERARVEIKKI
;
A
#
# COMPACT_ATOMS: atom_id res chain seq x y z
N MET A 1 3.73 -51.29 -36.81
CA MET A 1 2.49 -50.82 -37.47
C MET A 1 2.17 -49.42 -36.97
N SER A 2 2.35 -48.41 -37.82
CA SER A 2 1.43 -47.27 -37.93
C SER A 2 0.18 -47.73 -38.72
N VAL A 3 -0.90 -46.99 -39.00
CA VAL A 3 -1.25 -45.54 -39.01
C VAL A 3 -2.72 -45.45 -38.54
N THR A 4 -3.21 -44.44 -37.80
CA THR A 4 -3.95 -43.22 -38.25
C THR A 4 -4.28 -42.40 -36.99
N SER A 5 -4.17 -41.06 -36.90
CA SER A 5 -4.69 -39.94 -37.69
C SER A 5 -6.22 -39.71 -37.55
N GLY A 6 -6.60 -38.81 -36.65
CA GLY A 6 -7.97 -38.28 -36.51
C GLY A 6 -7.94 -36.78 -36.25
N THR A 7 -8.51 -35.98 -37.15
CA THR A 7 -8.52 -34.51 -37.11
C THR A 7 -9.81 -33.96 -36.51
N SER A 8 -9.71 -32.85 -35.76
CA SER A 8 -10.88 -32.05 -35.36
C SER A 8 -10.88 -30.72 -36.12
N SER A 9 -11.75 -30.63 -37.13
CA SER A 9 -12.02 -29.38 -37.85
C SER A 9 -13.19 -28.62 -37.21
N ARG A 10 -13.09 -27.29 -37.14
CA ARG A 10 -14.23 -26.44 -36.73
C ARG A 10 -15.33 -26.48 -37.79
N PRO A 11 -16.62 -26.43 -37.40
CA PRO A 11 -17.73 -26.50 -38.35
C PRO A 11 -17.82 -25.24 -39.21
N LEU A 12 -17.99 -25.44 -40.51
CA LEU A 12 -18.42 -24.38 -41.44
C LEU A 12 -19.93 -24.17 -41.30
N ILE A 13 -20.37 -22.93 -41.09
CA ILE A 13 -21.79 -22.58 -41.09
C ILE A 13 -22.31 -22.65 -42.53
N ARG A 14 -23.20 -23.60 -42.82
CA ARG A 14 -23.90 -23.68 -44.12
C ARG A 14 -24.80 -22.45 -44.31
N LYS A 15 -24.81 -21.88 -45.51
CA LYS A 15 -25.90 -21.00 -45.96
C LYS A 15 -27.14 -21.86 -46.31
N PRO A 16 -28.37 -21.47 -45.90
CA PRO A 16 -29.61 -22.14 -46.32
C PRO A 16 -29.92 -21.99 -47.81
N ALA A 17 -30.89 -22.77 -48.30
CA ALA A 17 -31.37 -22.75 -49.68
C ALA A 17 -32.51 -21.72 -49.89
N PRO A 18 -32.73 -21.20 -51.12
CA PRO A 18 -33.47 -19.94 -51.33
C PRO A 18 -35.01 -20.08 -51.42
N HIS A 19 -35.63 -20.90 -50.56
CA HIS A 19 -37.10 -20.95 -50.46
C HIS A 19 -37.64 -21.14 -49.02
N GLU A 20 -36.77 -21.05 -48.01
CA GLU A 20 -37.18 -21.04 -46.60
C GLU A 20 -37.21 -19.60 -46.08
N ALA A 21 -38.42 -19.01 -46.07
CA ALA A 21 -38.62 -17.57 -45.86
C ALA A 21 -38.15 -17.11 -44.47
N VAL A 22 -37.26 -16.11 -44.45
CA VAL A 22 -36.57 -15.66 -43.24
C VAL A 22 -37.46 -14.69 -42.47
N PHE A 23 -37.70 -14.96 -41.18
CA PHE A 23 -38.47 -14.08 -40.31
C PHE A 23 -37.58 -13.09 -39.59
N CYS A 24 -38.11 -11.89 -39.30
CA CYS A 24 -37.43 -10.94 -38.44
C CYS A 24 -37.54 -11.39 -36.96
N SER A 25 -36.40 -11.43 -36.30
CA SER A 25 -36.22 -11.70 -34.86
C SER A 25 -36.95 -10.73 -33.93
N VAL A 26 -37.19 -9.49 -34.36
CA VAL A 26 -37.73 -8.40 -33.52
C VAL A 26 -39.22 -8.18 -33.75
N CYS A 27 -39.68 -8.14 -35.01
CA CYS A 27 -41.08 -7.86 -35.35
C CYS A 27 -41.87 -9.07 -35.90
N SER A 28 -41.25 -10.26 -35.95
CA SER A 28 -41.85 -11.52 -36.44
C SER A 28 -42.40 -11.51 -37.88
N ARG A 29 -42.18 -10.44 -38.65
CA ARG A 29 -42.58 -10.36 -40.07
C ARG A 29 -41.74 -11.34 -40.91
N ARG A 30 -42.38 -12.02 -41.87
CA ARG A 30 -41.80 -13.06 -42.74
C ARG A 30 -41.40 -12.45 -44.09
N PHE A 31 -40.15 -12.65 -44.52
CA PHE A 31 -39.61 -12.08 -45.75
C PHE A 31 -39.26 -13.17 -46.78
N PRO A 32 -39.51 -12.97 -48.09
CA PRO A 32 -39.19 -13.94 -49.13
C PRO A 32 -37.69 -14.28 -49.21
N SER A 33 -36.82 -13.28 -49.00
CA SER A 33 -35.37 -13.44 -49.08
C SER A 33 -34.63 -12.81 -47.87
N PHE A 34 -33.39 -13.26 -47.66
CA PHE A 34 -32.48 -12.65 -46.68
C PHE A 34 -32.15 -11.19 -47.02
N GLU A 35 -32.08 -10.85 -48.30
CA GLU A 35 -31.76 -9.50 -48.76
C GLU A 35 -32.90 -8.52 -48.50
N GLU A 36 -34.16 -8.95 -48.68
CA GLU A 36 -35.35 -8.18 -48.26
C GLU A 36 -35.45 -8.03 -46.74
N LEU A 37 -35.11 -9.07 -45.96
CA LEU A 37 -35.03 -8.95 -44.50
C LEU A 37 -33.98 -7.92 -44.08
N MET A 38 -32.81 -7.92 -44.73
CA MET A 38 -31.74 -6.93 -44.47
C MET A 38 -32.06 -5.54 -45.03
N GLY A 39 -32.94 -5.43 -46.03
CA GLY A 39 -33.53 -4.18 -46.48
C GLY A 39 -34.52 -3.63 -45.44
N HIS A 40 -35.44 -4.46 -44.97
CA HIS A 40 -36.39 -4.13 -43.90
C HIS A 40 -35.69 -3.68 -42.61
N LYS A 41 -34.68 -4.43 -42.13
CA LYS A 41 -33.92 -4.04 -40.93
C LYS A 41 -33.22 -2.68 -41.09
N ARG A 42 -32.63 -2.39 -42.25
CA ARG A 42 -32.03 -1.06 -42.54
C ARG A 42 -33.07 0.06 -42.61
N MET A 43 -34.23 -0.17 -43.25
CA MET A 43 -35.28 0.84 -43.33
C MET A 43 -35.94 1.10 -41.98
N ALA A 44 -36.32 0.06 -41.23
CA ALA A 44 -36.92 0.22 -39.91
C ALA A 44 -35.94 0.80 -38.87
N MET A 45 -34.63 0.59 -39.03
CA MET A 45 -33.62 1.34 -38.26
C MET A 45 -33.63 2.83 -38.59
N LEU A 46 -33.76 3.21 -39.87
CA LEU A 46 -33.80 4.62 -40.31
C LEU A 46 -35.12 5.34 -39.97
N THR A 47 -36.26 4.65 -40.01
CA THR A 47 -37.59 5.29 -39.86
C THR A 47 -38.22 5.12 -38.48
N GLU A 48 -37.87 4.06 -37.74
CA GLU A 48 -38.49 3.73 -36.44
C GLU A 48 -37.46 3.52 -35.31
N GLY A 49 -36.17 3.36 -35.63
CA GLY A 49 -35.11 3.03 -34.64
C GLY A 49 -35.20 1.61 -34.06
N THR A 50 -36.21 0.82 -34.44
CA THR A 50 -36.60 -0.44 -33.78
C THR A 50 -35.74 -1.66 -34.14
N HIS A 51 -34.92 -1.59 -35.19
CA HIS A 51 -34.22 -2.75 -35.78
C HIS A 51 -32.70 -2.54 -35.87
N ILE A 52 -32.08 -2.23 -34.73
CA ILE A 52 -30.65 -1.94 -34.59
C ILE A 52 -29.83 -3.22 -34.89
N HIS A 53 -28.93 -3.14 -35.88
CA HIS A 53 -28.13 -4.29 -36.31
C HIS A 53 -26.79 -3.86 -36.93
N CYS A 54 -25.79 -4.76 -36.89
CA CYS A 54 -24.47 -4.50 -37.46
C CYS A 54 -24.47 -4.68 -38.98
N ALA A 55 -24.08 -3.64 -39.73
CA ALA A 55 -23.98 -3.68 -41.19
C ALA A 55 -22.92 -4.68 -41.71
N VAL A 56 -21.90 -5.01 -40.92
CA VAL A 56 -20.77 -5.85 -41.33
C VAL A 56 -21.00 -7.35 -41.05
N CYS A 57 -21.55 -7.69 -39.88
CA CYS A 57 -21.78 -9.10 -39.48
C CYS A 57 -23.26 -9.50 -39.28
N THR A 58 -24.20 -8.59 -39.60
CA THR A 58 -25.65 -8.81 -39.58
C THR A 58 -26.23 -9.35 -38.27
N ARG A 59 -25.58 -9.06 -37.14
CA ARG A 59 -26.09 -9.35 -35.79
C ARG A 59 -27.05 -8.25 -35.33
N ASP A 60 -28.09 -8.65 -34.63
CA ASP A 60 -29.09 -7.75 -34.03
C ASP A 60 -28.66 -7.30 -32.63
N PHE A 61 -29.01 -6.07 -32.26
CA PHE A 61 -28.72 -5.46 -30.96
C PHE A 61 -29.97 -4.80 -30.39
N ASN A 62 -30.03 -4.71 -29.06
CA ASN A 62 -31.17 -4.14 -28.33
C ASN A 62 -31.04 -2.63 -28.03
N SER A 63 -29.92 -2.03 -28.39
CA SER A 63 -29.58 -0.62 -28.11
C SER A 63 -28.47 -0.15 -29.04
N GLN A 64 -28.44 1.15 -29.33
CA GLN A 64 -27.43 1.74 -30.22
C GLN A 64 -26.03 1.67 -29.59
N ASP A 65 -25.93 1.82 -28.27
CA ASP A 65 -24.65 1.70 -27.55
C ASP A 65 -24.08 0.29 -27.58
N ALA A 66 -24.92 -0.74 -27.54
CA ALA A 66 -24.47 -2.13 -27.72
C ALA A 66 -23.96 -2.38 -29.14
N LEU A 67 -24.57 -1.77 -30.17
CA LEU A 67 -24.07 -1.81 -31.54
C LEU A 67 -22.76 -1.03 -31.68
N ASN A 68 -22.67 0.21 -31.18
CA ASN A 68 -21.48 1.04 -31.23
C ASN A 68 -20.29 0.34 -30.54
N LYS A 69 -20.51 -0.22 -29.35
CA LYS A 69 -19.52 -1.03 -28.63
C LYS A 69 -19.12 -2.29 -29.42
N HIS A 70 -20.08 -2.99 -30.03
CA HIS A 70 -19.78 -4.13 -30.89
C HIS A 70 -18.94 -3.75 -32.12
N LEU A 71 -19.19 -2.60 -32.74
CA LEU A 71 -18.38 -2.08 -33.84
C LEU A 71 -16.94 -1.82 -33.37
N LEU A 72 -16.75 -1.16 -32.22
CA LEU A 72 -15.42 -0.94 -31.63
C LEU A 72 -14.69 -2.26 -31.27
N GLU A 73 -15.40 -3.27 -30.74
CA GLU A 73 -14.80 -4.55 -30.33
C GLU A 73 -14.52 -5.51 -31.51
N ALA A 74 -15.39 -5.55 -32.52
CA ALA A 74 -15.35 -6.54 -33.61
C ALA A 74 -14.95 -5.97 -34.98
N HIS A 75 -15.27 -4.71 -35.26
CA HIS A 75 -15.09 -4.03 -36.54
C HIS A 75 -14.38 -2.66 -36.44
N PRO A 76 -13.26 -2.53 -35.68
CA PRO A 76 -12.56 -1.27 -35.53
C PRO A 76 -11.96 -0.75 -36.84
N GLN A 77 -11.86 0.58 -36.93
CA GLN A 77 -11.42 1.35 -38.10
C GLN A 77 -9.98 1.01 -38.54
N GLU A 78 -9.76 0.91 -39.86
CA GLU A 78 -8.50 0.42 -40.42
C GLU A 78 -7.32 1.35 -40.18
N GLN A 79 -6.29 0.88 -39.47
CA GLN A 79 -5.00 1.57 -39.37
C GLN A 79 -4.10 1.12 -40.54
N ASN A 80 -3.29 2.02 -41.11
CA ASN A 80 -2.41 1.71 -42.25
C ASN A 80 -0.93 1.57 -41.83
N LEU A 81 -0.67 0.78 -40.77
CA LEU A 81 0.69 0.56 -40.24
C LEU A 81 1.53 -0.20 -41.27
N THR A 82 2.65 0.36 -41.72
CA THR A 82 3.52 -0.23 -42.76
C THR A 82 4.87 -0.62 -42.15
N CYS A 83 5.18 -1.91 -42.12
CA CYS A 83 6.39 -2.42 -41.46
C CYS A 83 7.68 -1.98 -42.17
N PRO A 84 8.63 -1.27 -41.52
CA PRO A 84 9.82 -0.72 -42.18
C PRO A 84 10.65 -1.73 -42.99
N GLY A 85 10.94 -2.90 -42.41
CA GLY A 85 11.85 -3.89 -43.01
C GLY A 85 11.23 -4.79 -44.10
N CYS A 86 9.90 -4.79 -44.29
CA CYS A 86 9.24 -5.64 -45.28
C CYS A 86 8.08 -4.99 -46.05
N GLN A 87 7.72 -3.75 -45.72
CA GLN A 87 6.71 -2.92 -46.37
C GLN A 87 5.29 -3.53 -46.45
N THR A 88 5.01 -4.58 -45.65
CA THR A 88 3.67 -5.14 -45.49
C THR A 88 2.81 -4.23 -44.60
N LYS A 89 1.50 -4.19 -44.88
CA LYS A 89 0.53 -3.32 -44.20
C LYS A 89 -0.32 -4.09 -43.19
N PHE A 90 -0.52 -3.52 -42.01
CA PHE A 90 -1.24 -4.12 -40.89
C PHE A 90 -2.37 -3.22 -40.38
N VAL A 91 -3.57 -3.81 -40.28
CA VAL A 91 -4.81 -3.13 -39.86
C VAL A 91 -4.86 -2.78 -38.36
N ARG A 92 -4.04 -3.45 -37.54
CA ARG A 92 -3.95 -3.29 -36.07
C ARG A 92 -2.51 -3.47 -35.59
N LEU A 93 -2.15 -2.81 -34.49
CA LEU A 93 -0.81 -2.86 -33.91
C LEU A 93 -0.47 -4.26 -33.38
N ALA A 94 -1.41 -4.95 -32.73
CA ALA A 94 -1.18 -6.34 -32.30
C ALA A 94 -0.95 -7.31 -33.48
N GLY A 95 -1.54 -7.03 -34.64
CA GLY A 95 -1.32 -7.81 -35.86
C GLY A 95 0.10 -7.68 -36.39
N TRP A 96 0.67 -6.47 -36.29
CA TRP A 96 2.06 -6.17 -36.64
C TRP A 96 3.05 -6.70 -35.59
N MET A 97 2.78 -6.50 -34.30
CA MET A 97 3.61 -7.07 -33.22
C MET A 97 3.69 -8.59 -33.30
N ARG A 98 2.59 -9.28 -33.63
CA ARG A 98 2.61 -10.74 -33.83
C ARG A 98 3.54 -11.16 -34.98
N HIS A 99 3.57 -10.39 -36.08
CA HIS A 99 4.46 -10.62 -37.22
C HIS A 99 5.94 -10.47 -36.83
N LEU A 100 6.28 -9.51 -35.96
CA LEU A 100 7.63 -9.36 -35.42
C LEU A 100 7.99 -10.45 -34.39
N GLU A 101 7.06 -10.86 -33.52
CA GLU A 101 7.29 -11.89 -32.49
C GLU A 101 7.47 -13.33 -33.02
N HIS A 102 7.01 -13.60 -34.25
CA HIS A 102 7.05 -14.92 -34.88
C HIS A 102 8.12 -15.02 -35.99
N ASP A 103 8.95 -13.99 -36.17
CA ASP A 103 9.91 -13.87 -37.28
C ASP A 103 9.24 -14.00 -38.67
N ASP A 104 7.97 -13.58 -38.81
CA ASP A 104 7.25 -13.49 -40.10
C ASP A 104 7.85 -12.40 -41.03
N CYS A 105 8.86 -11.64 -40.57
CA CYS A 105 9.43 -10.48 -41.25
C CYS A 105 10.85 -10.76 -41.80
N PRO A 106 11.10 -10.59 -43.11
CA PRO A 106 12.43 -10.80 -43.69
C PRO A 106 13.48 -9.73 -43.30
N GLY A 107 13.06 -8.54 -42.82
CA GLY A 107 13.95 -7.40 -42.58
C GLY A 107 14.05 -6.91 -41.12
N ILE A 108 13.27 -7.47 -40.20
CA ILE A 108 13.37 -7.19 -38.75
C ILE A 108 13.18 -8.51 -38.04
N ARG A 109 14.21 -8.99 -37.32
CA ARG A 109 14.11 -10.23 -36.54
C ARG A 109 13.59 -9.91 -35.15
N ARG A 110 12.98 -10.91 -34.52
CA ARG A 110 12.57 -10.87 -33.12
C ARG A 110 13.70 -10.40 -32.20
N ALA A 111 14.92 -10.89 -32.43
CA ALA A 111 16.11 -10.52 -31.66
C ALA A 111 16.40 -9.00 -31.70
N ASP A 112 16.12 -8.33 -32.83
CA ASP A 112 16.34 -6.89 -32.96
C ASP A 112 15.33 -6.09 -32.11
N VAL A 113 14.09 -6.57 -32.04
CA VAL A 113 13.01 -5.98 -31.21
C VAL A 113 13.28 -6.24 -29.73
N ASP A 114 13.68 -7.46 -29.37
CA ASP A 114 14.02 -7.82 -27.99
C ASP A 114 15.29 -7.09 -27.49
N GLN A 115 16.28 -6.81 -28.35
CA GLN A 115 17.41 -5.92 -28.02
C GLN A 115 16.96 -4.46 -27.82
N ASN A 116 16.01 -3.96 -28.62
CA ASN A 116 15.47 -2.60 -28.42
C ASN A 116 14.74 -2.49 -27.06
N ARG A 117 13.96 -3.52 -26.68
CA ARG A 117 13.31 -3.59 -25.35
C ARG A 117 14.33 -3.50 -24.21
N ALA A 118 15.39 -4.32 -24.27
CA ALA A 118 16.45 -4.29 -23.26
C ALA A 118 17.08 -2.88 -23.14
N LYS A 119 17.34 -2.21 -24.27
CA LYS A 119 17.90 -0.84 -24.30
C LYS A 119 16.97 0.22 -23.71
N LYS A 120 15.65 0.17 -24.00
CA LYS A 120 14.66 1.09 -23.41
C LYS A 120 14.51 0.87 -21.89
N LEU A 121 14.59 -0.38 -21.41
CA LEU A 121 14.58 -0.70 -19.98
C LEU A 121 15.85 -0.20 -19.27
N THR A 122 17.05 -0.43 -19.82
CA THR A 122 18.29 0.13 -19.23
C THR A 122 18.28 1.65 -19.16
N PHE A 123 17.73 2.31 -20.18
CA PHE A 123 17.60 3.77 -20.21
C PHE A 123 16.63 4.26 -19.14
N SER A 124 15.51 3.55 -18.93
CA SER A 124 14.55 3.84 -17.86
C SER A 124 15.22 3.71 -16.48
N HIS A 125 15.85 2.57 -16.17
CA HIS A 125 16.58 2.35 -14.91
C HIS A 125 17.70 3.38 -14.65
N GLU A 126 18.46 3.76 -15.69
CA GLU A 126 19.54 4.73 -15.53
C GLU A 126 19.02 6.17 -15.31
N LEU A 127 17.83 6.50 -15.85
CA LEU A 127 17.11 7.72 -15.49
C LEU A 127 16.55 7.67 -14.06
N GLU A 128 16.00 6.54 -13.62
CA GLU A 128 15.49 6.38 -12.24
C GLU A 128 16.60 6.64 -11.21
N LYS A 129 17.76 5.99 -11.36
CA LYS A 129 18.94 6.18 -10.48
C LYS A 129 19.37 7.64 -10.36
N ARG A 130 19.29 8.41 -11.45
CA ARG A 130 19.83 9.78 -11.55
C ARG A 130 18.82 10.87 -11.18
N SER A 131 17.53 10.58 -11.34
CA SER A 131 16.44 11.54 -11.08
C SER A 131 15.68 11.28 -9.77
N GLY A 132 15.84 10.11 -9.16
CA GLY A 132 15.05 9.65 -8.01
C GLY A 132 13.55 9.49 -8.31
N SER A 133 13.15 9.59 -9.58
CA SER A 133 11.76 9.53 -10.04
C SER A 133 11.50 8.20 -10.75
N GLN A 134 10.39 7.53 -10.44
CA GLN A 134 10.10 6.19 -10.96
C GLN A 134 9.56 6.23 -12.41
N PHE A 135 10.30 5.65 -13.34
CA PHE A 135 9.98 5.51 -14.78
C PHE A 135 9.59 4.06 -15.08
N GLY A 136 8.53 3.61 -14.39
CA GLY A 136 8.31 2.20 -14.05
C GLY A 136 8.45 1.16 -15.16
N ASP A 137 8.94 -0.01 -14.75
CA ASP A 137 9.09 -1.24 -15.54
C ASP A 137 7.73 -1.81 -15.99
N TYR A 138 7.24 -1.37 -17.14
CA TYR A 138 6.05 -1.94 -17.78
C TYR A 138 6.33 -3.23 -18.56
N PHE A 139 7.60 -3.57 -18.78
CA PHE A 139 8.03 -4.85 -19.35
C PHE A 139 9.08 -5.51 -18.44
N PRO A 140 8.88 -6.75 -17.96
CA PRO A 140 9.73 -7.32 -16.91
C PRO A 140 11.12 -7.69 -17.42
N VAL A 141 12.16 -7.22 -16.72
CA VAL A 141 13.58 -7.53 -17.00
C VAL A 141 13.87 -9.04 -16.93
N SER A 142 13.12 -9.78 -16.12
CA SER A 142 13.16 -11.25 -16.01
C SER A 142 12.49 -12.00 -17.18
N HIS A 143 12.02 -11.29 -18.21
CA HIS A 143 11.50 -11.92 -19.43
C HIS A 143 12.64 -12.61 -20.20
N PRO A 144 12.53 -13.89 -20.58
CA PRO A 144 13.63 -14.63 -21.22
C PRO A 144 14.21 -13.95 -22.45
N SER A 145 13.40 -13.22 -23.25
CA SER A 145 13.94 -12.53 -24.43
C SER A 145 14.76 -11.27 -24.12
N VAL A 146 14.49 -10.61 -22.99
CA VAL A 146 15.30 -9.48 -22.49
C VAL A 146 16.58 -10.02 -21.85
N GLN A 147 16.49 -11.13 -21.10
CA GLN A 147 17.67 -11.83 -20.56
C GLN A 147 18.62 -12.29 -21.69
N SER A 148 18.09 -12.93 -22.75
CA SER A 148 18.89 -13.31 -23.93
C SER A 148 19.54 -12.11 -24.64
N ALA A 149 18.89 -10.95 -24.64
CA ALA A 149 19.47 -9.73 -25.21
C ALA A 149 20.62 -9.17 -24.35
N PHE A 150 20.51 -9.22 -23.02
CA PHE A 150 21.61 -8.86 -22.11
C PHE A 150 22.80 -9.81 -22.22
N GLU A 151 22.54 -11.13 -22.30
CA GLU A 151 23.59 -12.13 -22.52
C GLU A 151 24.28 -11.95 -23.89
N ALA A 152 23.53 -11.61 -24.95
CA ALA A 152 24.12 -11.30 -26.25
C ALA A 152 24.98 -10.02 -26.24
N GLN A 153 24.56 -9.00 -25.46
CA GLN A 153 25.27 -7.72 -25.34
C GLN A 153 26.62 -7.91 -24.62
N SER A 154 26.63 -8.56 -23.46
CA SER A 154 27.86 -8.76 -22.67
C SER A 154 28.91 -9.65 -23.36
N ASN A 155 28.48 -10.62 -24.17
CA ASN A 155 29.38 -11.43 -25.01
C ASN A 155 29.97 -10.65 -26.21
N LEU A 156 29.33 -9.58 -26.68
CA LEU A 156 29.89 -8.69 -27.69
C LEU A 156 30.93 -7.75 -27.09
N ASP A 157 30.61 -7.13 -25.96
CA ASP A 157 31.49 -6.18 -25.29
C ASP A 157 32.80 -6.88 -24.85
N ALA A 158 32.70 -8.11 -24.33
CA ALA A 158 33.85 -8.96 -23.96
C ALA A 158 34.70 -9.48 -25.13
N MET A 159 34.26 -9.33 -26.38
CA MET A 159 34.98 -9.78 -27.59
C MET A 159 35.54 -8.62 -28.43
N SER A 160 35.45 -7.38 -27.92
CA SER A 160 35.85 -6.16 -28.63
C SER A 160 37.34 -5.78 -28.52
N THR A 161 38.14 -6.52 -27.72
CA THR A 161 39.55 -6.21 -27.45
C THR A 161 40.53 -6.89 -28.42
N VAL A 162 40.38 -6.64 -29.73
CA VAL A 162 41.39 -6.93 -30.77
C VAL A 162 41.22 -5.99 -31.97
N ASP A 163 42.34 -5.62 -32.59
CA ASP A 163 42.41 -4.50 -33.54
C ASP A 163 41.62 -4.71 -34.85
N ALA A 164 40.87 -3.68 -35.25
CA ALA A 164 40.20 -3.60 -36.55
C ALA A 164 40.10 -2.15 -37.05
N GLN A 165 41.24 -1.51 -37.32
CA GLN A 165 41.29 -0.31 -38.15
C GLN A 165 41.16 -0.71 -39.63
N SER A 166 39.97 -0.50 -40.20
CA SER A 166 39.75 -0.54 -41.65
C SER A 166 38.72 0.52 -42.04
N GLU A 167 39.08 1.36 -42.99
CA GLU A 167 38.25 2.45 -43.51
C GLU A 167 37.08 1.91 -44.32
N PHE A 168 35.87 2.43 -44.09
CA PHE A 168 34.82 2.52 -45.10
C PHE A 168 33.86 3.66 -44.76
N ASP A 169 33.65 4.56 -45.72
CA ASP A 169 32.84 5.77 -45.58
C ASP A 169 31.32 5.51 -45.53
N ASP A 170 30.57 6.62 -45.41
CA ASP A 170 29.10 6.74 -45.46
C ASP A 170 28.29 6.22 -44.26
N LYS A 171 28.13 7.09 -43.24
CA LYS A 171 26.82 7.36 -42.60
C LYS A 171 26.76 8.66 -41.78
N ALA A 172 26.76 9.80 -42.46
CA ALA A 172 26.50 11.13 -41.86
C ALA A 172 25.01 11.36 -41.46
N TYR A 173 24.32 10.32 -40.93
CA TYR A 173 22.87 10.30 -40.67
C TYR A 173 22.54 9.69 -39.29
N MET A 174 23.35 9.95 -38.27
CA MET A 174 23.16 9.41 -36.90
C MET A 174 22.82 10.49 -35.86
N ALA A 175 22.05 11.50 -36.25
CA ALA A 175 21.67 12.64 -35.39
C ALA A 175 20.36 12.43 -34.57
N HIS A 176 19.87 11.20 -34.45
CA HIS A 176 18.65 10.90 -33.67
C HIS A 176 19.04 10.49 -32.23
N PRO A 177 18.44 11.08 -31.18
CA PRO A 177 18.84 10.89 -29.77
C PRO A 177 18.47 9.52 -29.16
N SER A 178 18.23 8.50 -29.99
CA SER A 178 18.10 7.10 -29.56
C SER A 178 19.43 6.33 -29.62
N PHE A 179 20.53 7.00 -30.00
CA PHE A 179 21.89 6.46 -30.04
C PHE A 179 22.79 7.06 -28.93
N PHE A 180 22.37 6.96 -27.67
CA PHE A 180 23.27 7.22 -26.54
C PHE A 180 24.39 6.17 -26.47
N LYS A 181 25.62 6.61 -26.23
CA LYS A 181 26.76 5.77 -25.83
C LYS A 181 26.99 5.89 -24.31
N PRO A 182 27.53 4.87 -23.64
CA PRO A 182 27.88 4.97 -22.21
C PRO A 182 28.80 6.15 -21.87
N ASN A 183 29.70 6.50 -22.81
CA ASN A 183 30.70 7.57 -22.68
C ASN A 183 30.14 8.99 -22.94
N ASP A 184 28.84 9.16 -23.19
CA ASP A 184 28.23 10.49 -23.37
C ASP A 184 27.96 11.20 -22.01
N PHE A 185 28.37 10.60 -20.90
CA PHE A 185 28.29 11.15 -19.55
C PHE A 185 29.71 11.46 -19.02
N PRO A 186 29.91 12.61 -18.33
CA PRO A 186 31.20 12.94 -17.73
C PRO A 186 31.52 12.00 -16.57
N ASP A 187 32.79 11.56 -16.50
CA ASP A 187 33.25 10.61 -15.49
C ASP A 187 33.14 11.13 -14.05
N LEU A 188 32.92 10.20 -13.12
CA LEU A 188 32.97 10.47 -11.69
C LEU A 188 34.40 10.79 -11.26
N LYS A 189 34.56 11.73 -10.32
CA LYS A 189 35.84 11.93 -9.63
C LYS A 189 36.10 10.72 -8.73
N GLU A 190 37.10 9.93 -9.10
CA GLU A 190 37.56 8.81 -8.27
C GLU A 190 38.10 9.29 -6.92
N VAL A 191 37.86 8.48 -5.88
CA VAL A 191 38.68 8.46 -4.66
C VAL A 191 39.39 7.11 -4.67
N THR A 192 40.70 7.13 -4.85
CA THR A 192 41.51 5.93 -5.11
C THR A 192 42.26 5.47 -3.86
N GLU A 193 41.84 4.33 -3.28
CA GLU A 193 42.64 3.59 -2.31
C GLU A 193 42.86 2.13 -2.74
N SER A 194 44.03 1.90 -3.34
CA SER A 194 44.79 0.62 -3.36
C SER A 194 44.08 -0.69 -3.73
N LEU A 195 43.96 -0.96 -5.04
CA LEU A 195 43.67 -2.29 -5.60
C LEU A 195 44.95 -3.13 -5.79
N GLU A 196 45.61 -3.57 -4.71
CA GLU A 196 46.79 -4.46 -4.78
C GLU A 196 46.70 -5.71 -3.86
N SER A 197 45.58 -6.44 -3.90
CA SER A 197 45.46 -7.75 -3.22
C SER A 197 44.54 -8.78 -3.89
N ILE A 198 44.24 -8.65 -5.19
CA ILE A 198 43.40 -9.61 -5.92
C ILE A 198 44.18 -10.34 -7.03
N GLN A 199 45.04 -11.26 -6.62
CA GLN A 199 45.32 -12.49 -7.39
C GLN A 199 45.64 -13.64 -6.42
N GLN A 200 44.84 -14.73 -6.52
CA GLN A 200 45.02 -16.04 -5.86
C GLN A 200 44.78 -16.16 -4.34
N SER A 201 43.51 -16.16 -3.89
CA SER A 201 43.00 -17.24 -3.02
C SER A 201 41.47 -17.35 -3.00
N ASP A 202 40.96 -18.28 -3.82
CA ASP A 202 39.74 -19.12 -3.75
C ASP A 202 38.37 -18.70 -3.13
N SER A 203 37.32 -19.30 -3.72
CA SER A 203 35.98 -19.66 -3.21
C SER A 203 35.24 -18.79 -2.16
N GLY A 204 34.37 -17.88 -2.66
CA GLY A 204 33.36 -17.18 -1.85
C GLY A 204 32.05 -16.85 -2.61
N LYS A 205 31.46 -17.82 -3.34
CA LYS A 205 30.30 -17.56 -4.21
C LYS A 205 29.02 -17.27 -3.43
N LYS A 206 28.41 -16.09 -3.68
CA LYS A 206 26.97 -15.87 -3.43
C LYS A 206 26.17 -16.89 -4.23
N THR A 207 25.33 -17.69 -3.57
CA THR A 207 24.49 -18.69 -4.23
C THR A 207 23.25 -18.04 -4.85
N VAL A 208 23.35 -17.68 -6.14
CA VAL A 208 22.18 -17.77 -7.01
C VAL A 208 21.71 -19.22 -6.97
N VAL A 209 20.41 -19.46 -6.75
CA VAL A 209 19.87 -20.82 -6.70
C VAL A 209 19.79 -21.37 -8.13
N ASP A 210 20.84 -22.07 -8.55
CA ASP A 210 20.85 -22.88 -9.77
C ASP A 210 19.79 -23.99 -9.64
N ASP A 211 18.60 -23.78 -10.21
CA ASP A 211 17.57 -24.82 -10.25
C ASP A 211 18.02 -25.94 -11.20
N VAL A 212 18.63 -26.98 -10.60
CA VAL A 212 19.10 -28.19 -11.28
C VAL A 212 17.98 -28.91 -12.05
N ASN A 213 16.71 -28.61 -11.76
CA ASN A 213 15.52 -29.15 -12.41
C ASN A 213 15.07 -28.33 -13.64
N ASN A 214 15.72 -27.21 -13.95
CA ASN A 214 15.46 -26.42 -15.16
C ASN A 214 15.93 -27.19 -16.42
N PRO A 215 15.07 -27.41 -17.45
CA PRO A 215 15.42 -28.14 -18.68
C PRO A 215 16.51 -27.50 -19.56
N CYS A 216 17.02 -26.33 -19.21
CA CYS A 216 18.15 -25.65 -19.85
C CYS A 216 19.41 -25.58 -18.96
N HIS A 217 19.36 -26.07 -17.71
CA HIS A 217 20.50 -26.10 -16.81
C HIS A 217 21.46 -27.27 -17.14
N ARG A 218 22.77 -27.05 -16.95
CA ARG A 218 23.85 -27.95 -17.42
C ARG A 218 23.85 -29.35 -16.78
N LEU A 219 23.23 -29.51 -15.60
CA LEU A 219 23.17 -30.79 -14.84
C LEU A 219 21.77 -31.44 -14.82
N PHE A 220 20.87 -31.02 -15.72
CA PHE A 220 19.51 -31.56 -15.82
C PHE A 220 19.49 -32.95 -16.47
N ASP A 221 19.03 -33.98 -15.74
CA ASP A 221 18.81 -35.33 -16.27
C ASP A 221 17.32 -35.73 -16.11
N PRO A 222 16.56 -35.90 -17.22
CA PRO A 222 15.18 -36.36 -17.19
C PRO A 222 14.97 -37.71 -16.49
N ARG A 223 15.99 -38.58 -16.42
CA ARG A 223 15.90 -39.92 -15.84
C ARG A 223 15.60 -39.88 -14.34
N LYS A 224 16.03 -38.81 -13.63
CA LYS A 224 15.72 -38.56 -12.21
C LYS A 224 14.22 -38.54 -11.91
N TYR A 225 13.38 -38.25 -12.91
CA TYR A 225 11.93 -38.12 -12.76
C TYR A 225 11.15 -39.28 -13.37
N TYR A 226 11.82 -40.35 -13.79
CA TYR A 226 11.17 -41.57 -14.28
C TYR A 226 10.71 -42.45 -13.11
N ASN A 227 9.40 -42.59 -12.94
CA ASN A 227 8.84 -43.49 -11.94
C ASN A 227 8.74 -44.91 -12.53
N THR A 228 9.52 -45.83 -11.96
CA THR A 228 9.67 -47.22 -12.44
C THR A 228 8.39 -48.06 -12.35
N LEU A 229 7.59 -47.84 -11.30
CA LEU A 229 6.32 -48.55 -11.06
C LEU A 229 5.24 -48.17 -12.08
N THR A 230 5.06 -46.87 -12.34
CA THR A 230 4.05 -46.36 -13.30
C THR A 230 4.55 -46.30 -14.75
N ARG A 231 5.85 -46.57 -14.97
CA ARG A 231 6.57 -46.50 -16.26
C ARG A 231 6.40 -45.16 -16.98
N LYS A 232 6.36 -44.06 -16.22
CA LYS A 232 6.12 -42.70 -16.71
C LYS A 232 7.04 -41.69 -16.04
N TYR A 233 7.35 -40.63 -16.76
CA TYR A 233 8.08 -39.47 -16.26
C TYR A 233 7.10 -38.53 -15.55
N LYS A 234 7.36 -38.19 -14.29
CA LYS A 234 6.58 -37.21 -13.51
C LYS A 234 7.18 -35.80 -13.72
N CYS A 235 6.37 -34.75 -13.64
CA CYS A 235 6.92 -33.40 -13.53
C CYS A 235 7.59 -33.20 -12.15
N PRO A 236 8.80 -32.61 -12.05
CA PRO A 236 9.44 -32.34 -10.76
C PRO A 236 8.73 -31.25 -9.95
N GLN A 237 7.99 -30.35 -10.60
CA GLN A 237 7.30 -29.25 -9.95
C GLN A 237 6.14 -29.76 -9.06
N PRO A 238 6.12 -29.47 -7.73
CA PRO A 238 5.11 -30.00 -6.81
C PRO A 238 3.67 -29.65 -7.20
N SER A 239 3.47 -28.46 -7.77
CA SER A 239 2.18 -27.97 -8.29
C SER A 239 1.69 -28.71 -9.55
N CYS A 240 2.53 -29.52 -10.19
CA CYS A 240 2.24 -30.15 -11.49
C CYS A 240 2.04 -31.66 -11.40
N LYS A 241 0.79 -32.11 -11.21
CA LYS A 241 0.43 -33.54 -11.14
C LYS A 241 0.43 -34.28 -12.50
N LYS A 242 1.09 -33.75 -13.54
CA LYS A 242 1.14 -34.35 -14.90
C LYS A 242 2.22 -35.42 -15.02
N THR A 243 1.95 -36.45 -15.82
CA THR A 243 2.87 -37.56 -16.13
C THR A 243 2.94 -37.83 -17.64
N PHE A 244 4.10 -38.27 -18.12
CA PHE A 244 4.44 -38.36 -19.53
C PHE A 244 5.04 -39.73 -19.90
N PRO A 245 4.74 -40.29 -21.08
CA PRO A 245 5.24 -41.62 -21.48
C PRO A 245 6.71 -41.60 -21.93
N SER A 246 7.32 -40.43 -22.14
CA SER A 246 8.72 -40.30 -22.55
C SER A 246 9.39 -39.07 -21.94
N SER A 247 10.72 -39.12 -21.82
CA SER A 247 11.56 -38.01 -21.36
C SER A 247 11.40 -36.79 -22.27
N GLY A 248 11.38 -36.99 -23.59
CA GLY A 248 11.13 -35.93 -24.57
C GLY A 248 9.78 -35.22 -24.36
N ALA A 249 8.72 -35.95 -24.01
CA ALA A 249 7.43 -35.34 -23.71
C ALA A 249 7.44 -34.55 -22.38
N LEU A 250 8.20 -34.98 -21.37
CA LEU A 250 8.44 -34.19 -20.15
C LEU A 250 9.24 -32.91 -20.46
N ILE A 251 10.31 -32.99 -21.25
CA ILE A 251 11.14 -31.83 -21.63
C ILE A 251 10.29 -30.82 -22.42
N THR A 252 9.56 -31.27 -23.45
CA THR A 252 8.69 -30.40 -24.26
C THR A 252 7.53 -29.82 -23.45
N HIS A 253 7.04 -30.55 -22.43
CA HIS A 253 6.14 -29.95 -21.44
C HIS A 253 6.84 -28.81 -20.71
N MET A 254 7.95 -29.08 -20.00
CA MET A 254 8.60 -28.10 -19.12
C MET A 254 9.22 -26.89 -19.88
N LYS A 255 9.59 -27.06 -21.16
CA LYS A 255 10.04 -25.95 -22.04
C LYS A 255 8.89 -25.17 -22.70
N SER A 256 7.62 -25.51 -22.41
CA SER A 256 6.49 -24.74 -22.93
C SER A 256 6.18 -23.55 -22.02
N ALA A 257 5.93 -22.37 -22.61
CA ALA A 257 5.53 -21.14 -21.90
C ALA A 257 4.13 -21.22 -21.21
N ALA A 258 3.61 -22.42 -20.99
CA ALA A 258 2.38 -22.70 -20.26
C ALA A 258 2.63 -23.53 -18.97
N SER A 259 3.89 -23.81 -18.61
CA SER A 259 4.23 -24.71 -17.51
C SER A 259 5.26 -24.13 -16.54
N HIS A 260 4.77 -23.61 -15.42
CA HIS A 260 5.45 -23.45 -14.11
C HIS A 260 6.74 -22.60 -14.04
N TYR A 261 7.39 -22.25 -15.14
CA TYR A 261 8.62 -21.46 -15.17
C TYR A 261 8.53 -20.27 -16.15
N ASN A 262 8.61 -19.07 -15.57
CA ASN A 262 8.84 -17.74 -16.17
C ASN A 262 7.84 -17.17 -17.19
N ALA A 263 7.83 -15.82 -17.24
CA ALA A 263 7.16 -14.96 -18.22
C ALA A 263 5.64 -15.16 -18.45
N LYS A 264 4.84 -14.53 -17.60
CA LYS A 264 3.51 -14.02 -18.00
C LYS A 264 3.59 -12.50 -18.04
N LEU A 265 3.33 -11.87 -19.19
CA LEU A 265 3.27 -10.42 -19.28
C LEU A 265 1.97 -9.93 -18.62
N GLN A 266 2.03 -8.88 -17.80
CA GLN A 266 0.87 -8.39 -17.05
C GLN A 266 0.46 -7.00 -17.54
N CYS A 267 -0.85 -6.76 -17.68
CA CYS A 267 -1.36 -5.43 -18.02
C CYS A 267 -1.46 -4.55 -16.77
N PRO A 268 -0.75 -3.40 -16.68
CA PRO A 268 -0.78 -2.54 -15.48
C PRO A 268 -2.19 -2.03 -15.15
N GLY A 269 -3.03 -1.75 -16.16
CA GLY A 269 -4.36 -1.17 -15.97
C GLY A 269 -5.50 -2.15 -15.63
N CYS A 270 -5.24 -3.47 -15.55
CA CYS A 270 -6.23 -4.44 -15.07
C CYS A 270 -5.64 -5.71 -14.41
N LEU A 271 -4.31 -5.78 -14.26
CA LEU A 271 -3.54 -6.86 -13.64
C LEU A 271 -3.74 -8.26 -14.27
N ARG A 272 -4.37 -8.36 -15.45
CA ARG A 272 -4.52 -9.61 -16.20
C ARG A 272 -3.20 -10.03 -16.84
N TYR A 273 -2.99 -11.34 -16.86
CA TYR A 273 -1.81 -11.99 -17.44
C TYR A 273 -2.04 -12.45 -18.88
N PHE A 274 -1.01 -12.31 -19.70
CA PHE A 274 -0.95 -12.61 -21.13
C PHE A 274 0.30 -13.44 -21.45
N ARG A 275 0.28 -14.14 -22.58
CA ARG A 275 1.31 -15.12 -22.99
C ARG A 275 2.43 -14.52 -23.85
N ASP A 276 2.12 -13.49 -24.60
CA ASP A 276 2.95 -12.86 -25.64
C ASP A 276 2.61 -11.37 -25.70
N ALA A 277 3.54 -10.55 -26.20
CA ALA A 277 3.35 -9.10 -26.23
C ALA A 277 2.26 -8.72 -27.23
N SER A 278 2.05 -9.49 -28.30
CA SER A 278 0.92 -9.28 -29.22
C SER A 278 -0.45 -9.48 -28.58
N SER A 279 -0.68 -10.46 -27.69
CA SER A 279 -1.95 -10.56 -26.95
C SER A 279 -2.12 -9.44 -25.92
N LEU A 280 -1.04 -9.00 -25.26
CA LEU A 280 -1.09 -7.85 -24.34
C LEU A 280 -1.34 -6.54 -25.11
N THR A 281 -0.73 -6.39 -26.28
CA THR A 281 -0.98 -5.27 -27.22
C THR A 281 -2.45 -5.27 -27.63
N ALA A 282 -2.99 -6.40 -28.11
CA ALA A 282 -4.38 -6.54 -28.53
C ALA A 282 -5.36 -6.19 -27.40
N HIS A 283 -5.02 -6.56 -26.17
CA HIS A 283 -5.79 -6.16 -25.01
C HIS A 283 -5.73 -4.65 -24.75
N SER A 284 -4.56 -4.02 -24.87
CA SER A 284 -4.42 -2.58 -24.67
C SER A 284 -5.01 -1.72 -25.80
N GLU A 285 -5.06 -2.26 -27.04
CA GLU A 285 -5.83 -1.67 -28.15
C GLU A 285 -7.35 -1.70 -27.87
N SER A 286 -7.83 -2.76 -27.20
CA SER A 286 -9.27 -2.97 -26.97
C SER A 286 -9.84 -2.10 -25.85
N GLU A 287 -10.93 -1.37 -26.15
CA GLU A 287 -11.65 -0.58 -25.14
C GLU A 287 -12.59 -1.45 -24.29
N SER A 288 -12.00 -2.30 -23.44
CA SER A 288 -12.76 -3.12 -22.50
C SER A 288 -13.17 -2.32 -21.27
N THR A 289 -14.43 -2.47 -20.81
CA THR A 289 -14.92 -1.84 -19.56
C THR A 289 -14.29 -2.39 -18.27
N ARG A 290 -13.22 -3.19 -18.38
CA ARG A 290 -12.46 -3.81 -17.28
C ARG A 290 -10.97 -3.44 -17.29
N CYS A 291 -10.54 -2.53 -18.18
CA CYS A 291 -9.16 -2.06 -18.24
C CYS A 291 -9.10 -0.64 -18.79
N SER A 292 -8.50 0.28 -18.03
CA SER A 292 -8.37 1.69 -18.40
C SER A 292 -6.98 2.07 -18.90
N ILE A 293 -6.10 1.10 -19.21
CA ILE A 293 -4.69 1.36 -19.58
C ILE A 293 -4.54 2.34 -20.76
N ARG A 294 -5.44 2.26 -21.75
CA ARG A 294 -5.50 3.15 -22.92
C ARG A 294 -5.83 4.62 -22.59
N LYS A 295 -6.27 4.89 -21.34
CA LYS A 295 -6.67 6.20 -20.83
C LYS A 295 -5.72 6.71 -19.74
N SER A 296 -4.61 6.02 -19.44
CA SER A 296 -3.58 6.54 -18.54
C SER A 296 -2.65 7.50 -19.27
N GLU A 297 -2.08 8.45 -18.53
CA GLU A 297 -1.13 9.44 -19.05
C GLU A 297 0.17 8.75 -19.51
N ASN A 298 0.60 7.72 -18.78
CA ASN A 298 1.79 6.91 -19.10
C ASN A 298 1.58 5.90 -20.24
N TYR A 299 0.44 5.92 -20.96
CA TYR A 299 0.16 4.93 -22.01
C TYR A 299 1.18 4.95 -23.16
N ARG A 300 1.79 6.11 -23.48
CA ARG A 300 2.87 6.22 -24.48
C ARG A 300 4.12 5.44 -24.05
N SER A 301 4.62 5.68 -22.85
CA SER A 301 5.81 5.00 -22.29
C SER A 301 5.60 3.50 -22.10
N TYR A 302 4.39 3.10 -21.66
CA TYR A 302 3.95 1.70 -21.62
C TYR A 302 4.04 1.03 -23.01
N LEU A 303 3.58 1.73 -24.07
CA LEU A 303 3.59 1.17 -25.43
C LEU A 303 5.00 1.13 -26.04
N ASP A 304 5.84 2.13 -25.77
CA ASP A 304 7.24 2.15 -26.20
C ASP A 304 8.02 0.96 -25.61
N GLN A 305 7.95 0.73 -24.30
CA GLN A 305 8.57 -0.44 -23.66
C GLN A 305 7.97 -1.77 -24.18
N LEU A 306 6.64 -1.87 -24.34
CA LEU A 306 5.98 -3.10 -24.81
C LEU A 306 6.34 -3.46 -26.26
N THR A 307 6.43 -2.46 -27.15
CA THR A 307 6.73 -2.65 -28.57
C THR A 307 8.24 -2.61 -28.88
N GLY A 308 9.08 -2.23 -27.92
CA GLY A 308 10.52 -2.03 -28.14
C GLY A 308 10.81 -0.80 -29.01
N GLY A 309 10.03 0.26 -28.85
CA GLY A 309 10.11 1.50 -29.64
C GLY A 309 9.71 1.36 -31.11
N MET A 310 8.95 0.33 -31.49
CA MET A 310 8.56 0.11 -32.89
C MET A 310 7.32 0.91 -33.32
N ALA A 311 6.39 1.16 -32.41
CA ALA A 311 5.18 1.92 -32.67
C ALA A 311 5.02 3.07 -31.68
N ASP A 312 4.39 4.15 -32.13
CA ASP A 312 4.17 5.35 -31.33
C ASP A 312 2.71 5.86 -31.48
N LEU A 313 2.34 6.85 -30.66
CA LEU A 313 1.00 7.42 -30.59
C LEU A 313 0.90 8.73 -31.38
N GLY A 314 0.16 8.67 -32.49
CA GLY A 314 -0.22 9.83 -33.28
C GLY A 314 -1.47 10.54 -32.78
N ALA A 315 -1.94 11.54 -33.54
CA ALA A 315 -3.17 12.28 -33.25
C ALA A 315 -4.41 11.35 -33.21
N LYS A 316 -5.35 11.61 -32.29
CA LYS A 316 -6.60 10.85 -32.19
C LYS A 316 -7.45 11.01 -33.46
N HIS A 317 -8.17 9.95 -33.83
CA HIS A 317 -9.21 9.99 -34.86
C HIS A 317 -10.41 10.81 -34.38
N GLU A 318 -11.30 11.19 -35.31
CA GLU A 318 -12.50 11.99 -35.04
C GLU A 318 -13.43 11.33 -34.00
N ASP A 319 -13.52 9.99 -34.00
CA ASP A 319 -14.24 9.18 -33.00
C ASP A 319 -13.55 9.13 -31.61
N GLY A 320 -12.54 9.98 -31.36
CA GLY A 320 -11.76 10.05 -30.13
C GLY A 320 -10.79 8.88 -29.91
N THR A 321 -10.73 7.92 -30.84
CA THR A 321 -9.87 6.73 -30.72
C THR A 321 -8.40 7.07 -30.99
N VAL A 322 -7.48 6.43 -30.24
CA VAL A 322 -6.03 6.62 -30.41
C VAL A 322 -5.58 5.98 -31.73
N LYS A 323 -4.86 6.76 -32.55
CA LYS A 323 -4.18 6.31 -33.77
C LYS A 323 -2.77 5.86 -33.44
N TYR A 324 -2.37 4.73 -34.00
CA TYR A 324 -0.99 4.24 -33.92
C TYR A 324 -0.24 4.60 -35.19
N GLU A 325 1.04 4.88 -35.05
CA GLU A 325 1.96 5.11 -36.16
C GLU A 325 3.29 4.37 -35.95
N VAL A 326 4.10 4.31 -37.00
CA VAL A 326 5.43 3.68 -36.99
C VAL A 326 6.41 4.72 -36.47
N SER A 327 7.22 4.38 -35.47
CA SER A 327 8.13 5.36 -34.86
C SER A 327 9.23 5.81 -35.85
N THR A 328 9.71 7.05 -35.69
CA THR A 328 10.87 7.56 -36.43
C THR A 328 12.11 6.68 -36.18
N GLU A 329 12.30 6.21 -34.94
CA GLU A 329 13.35 5.25 -34.56
C GLU A 329 13.32 3.97 -35.39
N ALA A 330 12.13 3.38 -35.60
CA ALA A 330 11.96 2.17 -36.40
C ALA A 330 12.21 2.41 -37.89
N VAL A 331 11.77 3.56 -38.42
CA VAL A 331 12.01 3.95 -39.82
C VAL A 331 13.51 4.17 -40.06
N VAL A 332 14.19 4.96 -39.22
CA VAL A 332 15.63 5.24 -39.37
C VAL A 332 16.47 3.97 -39.20
N LYS A 333 16.11 3.05 -38.29
CA LYS A 333 16.86 1.80 -38.06
C LYS A 333 16.63 0.71 -39.11
N PHE A 334 15.42 0.59 -39.68
CA PHE A 334 15.03 -0.59 -40.48
C PHE A 334 14.41 -0.30 -41.86
N ALA A 335 14.14 0.96 -42.24
CA ALA A 335 13.63 1.28 -43.58
C ALA A 335 14.78 1.40 -44.62
N PRO A 336 14.48 1.27 -45.94
CA PRO A 336 15.46 1.52 -46.99
C PRO A 336 16.05 2.94 -46.92
N SER A 337 17.33 3.08 -47.27
CA SER A 337 18.14 4.28 -46.99
C SER A 337 17.51 5.62 -47.42
N ARG A 338 16.71 5.65 -48.49
CA ARG A 338 15.98 6.86 -48.91
C ARG A 338 14.95 7.32 -47.89
N MET A 339 14.19 6.40 -47.30
CA MET A 339 13.16 6.72 -46.29
C MET A 339 13.80 7.10 -44.95
N ALA A 340 14.89 6.43 -44.57
CA ALA A 340 15.63 6.77 -43.36
C ALA A 340 16.23 8.19 -43.41
N ARG A 341 16.75 8.63 -44.57
CA ARG A 341 17.27 10.00 -44.75
C ARG A 341 16.17 11.05 -44.56
N THR A 342 15.05 10.94 -45.28
CA THR A 342 13.93 11.88 -45.15
C THR A 342 13.36 11.92 -43.73
N ALA A 343 13.16 10.76 -43.09
CA ALA A 343 12.70 10.71 -41.69
C ALA A 343 13.68 11.34 -40.68
N THR A 344 14.98 11.38 -41.00
CA THR A 344 15.99 12.09 -40.19
C THR A 344 15.94 13.60 -40.43
N GLU A 345 15.76 14.02 -41.68
CA GLU A 345 15.64 15.42 -42.09
C GLU A 345 14.38 16.07 -41.49
N ASP A 346 13.22 15.40 -41.59
CA ASP A 346 11.96 15.83 -40.99
C ASP A 346 12.06 15.97 -39.45
N TYR A 347 12.70 15.00 -38.79
CA TYR A 347 12.90 15.01 -37.33
C TYR A 347 13.76 16.19 -36.85
N MET A 348 14.86 16.48 -37.55
CA MET A 348 15.74 17.60 -37.22
C MET A 348 15.00 18.94 -37.35
N ALA A 349 14.25 19.14 -38.43
CA ALA A 349 13.42 20.34 -38.63
C ALA A 349 12.36 20.49 -37.52
N GLN A 350 11.72 19.40 -37.09
CA GLN A 350 10.73 19.43 -36.01
C GLN A 350 11.37 19.77 -34.64
N GLN A 351 12.60 19.31 -34.38
CA GLN A 351 13.35 19.70 -33.17
C GLN A 351 13.86 21.15 -33.20
N GLU A 352 14.05 21.75 -34.37
CA GLU A 352 14.35 23.18 -34.51
C GLU A 352 13.10 24.04 -34.29
N ALA A 353 11.97 23.66 -34.89
CA ALA A 353 10.68 24.31 -34.66
C ALA A 353 10.27 24.26 -33.17
N ASN A 354 10.38 23.10 -32.52
CA ASN A 354 10.10 22.95 -31.08
C ASN A 354 11.01 23.85 -30.22
N ARG A 355 12.30 23.97 -30.55
CA ARG A 355 13.22 24.86 -29.83
C ARG A 355 12.91 26.34 -30.07
N GLN A 356 12.45 26.72 -31.26
CA GLN A 356 11.98 28.09 -31.54
C GLN A 356 10.69 28.42 -30.77
N GLU A 357 9.72 27.51 -30.71
CA GLU A 357 8.52 27.69 -29.88
C GLU A 357 8.86 27.80 -28.39
N ASP A 358 9.73 26.93 -27.88
CA ASP A 358 10.06 26.91 -26.45
C ASP A 358 10.94 28.10 -26.03
N TRP A 359 11.80 28.60 -26.92
CA TRP A 359 12.50 29.88 -26.78
C TRP A 359 11.51 31.06 -26.79
N ALA A 360 10.55 31.08 -27.72
CA ALA A 360 9.53 32.12 -27.79
C ALA A 360 8.66 32.14 -26.53
N ARG A 361 8.22 30.98 -26.03
CA ARG A 361 7.44 30.86 -24.78
C ARG A 361 8.20 31.37 -23.55
N LYS A 362 9.53 31.22 -23.52
CA LYS A 362 10.39 31.64 -22.39
C LYS A 362 10.76 33.14 -22.39
N ASN A 363 10.67 33.82 -23.53
CA ASN A 363 11.10 35.22 -23.68
C ASN A 363 9.98 36.27 -23.69
N ILE A 364 8.70 35.90 -23.52
CA ILE A 364 7.58 36.87 -23.51
C ILE A 364 7.41 37.54 -22.11
N VAL A 365 8.46 38.24 -21.62
CA VAL A 365 8.34 39.41 -20.72
C VAL A 365 9.55 40.36 -20.90
N CYS A 366 9.65 41.05 -22.03
CA CYS A 366 10.36 42.34 -22.11
C CYS A 366 9.99 43.09 -23.41
N GLY A 367 10.13 44.42 -23.42
CA GLY A 367 10.09 45.21 -24.66
C GLY A 367 8.72 45.67 -25.13
N GLN A 368 8.06 46.55 -24.37
CA GLN A 368 7.55 47.77 -25.01
C GLN A 368 8.76 48.66 -25.33
N GLU A 369 8.64 49.58 -26.30
CA GLU A 369 9.72 50.42 -26.85
C GLU A 369 10.73 49.69 -27.78
N ALA A 370 10.27 49.32 -28.98
CA ALA A 370 11.11 49.25 -30.18
C ALA A 370 10.25 49.45 -31.43
N GLN A 371 10.32 50.64 -32.05
CA GLN A 371 9.63 50.95 -33.30
C GLN A 371 10.66 51.47 -34.32
N GLU A 372 10.46 51.11 -35.59
CA GLU A 372 11.28 51.46 -36.76
C GLU A 372 12.70 50.85 -36.85
N VAL A 373 12.95 50.10 -37.94
CA VAL A 373 13.97 50.41 -38.97
C VAL A 373 13.75 49.46 -40.19
N SER A 374 14.34 49.81 -41.33
CA SER A 374 13.91 49.45 -42.69
C SER A 374 14.24 48.06 -43.22
N LEU A 375 13.31 47.57 -44.06
CA LEU A 375 13.51 46.82 -45.31
C LEU A 375 14.95 46.82 -45.92
N GLN A 376 15.65 45.70 -45.78
CA GLN A 376 16.63 45.07 -46.70
C GLN A 376 17.06 43.74 -46.01
N ASP A 377 17.26 42.60 -46.66
CA ASP A 377 17.63 42.38 -48.07
C ASP A 377 16.75 41.37 -48.83
N ARG A 378 17.06 41.16 -50.12
CA ARG A 378 16.20 40.43 -51.07
C ARG A 378 16.98 39.38 -51.88
N ALA A 379 16.38 38.18 -51.97
CA ALA A 379 16.66 37.10 -52.93
C ALA A 379 18.02 36.38 -52.89
N ASN A 380 17.94 35.04 -52.88
CA ASN A 380 18.40 34.27 -54.04
C ASN A 380 17.50 33.05 -54.28
N PHE A 381 17.17 32.83 -55.55
CA PHE A 381 16.46 31.67 -56.12
C PHE A 381 17.52 30.70 -56.73
N PRO A 382 17.22 29.49 -57.27
CA PRO A 382 15.90 29.01 -57.72
C PRO A 382 15.48 27.56 -57.36
N THR A 383 14.17 27.34 -57.43
CA THR A 383 13.54 26.02 -57.68
C THR A 383 13.61 25.66 -59.17
N LEU A 384 13.77 24.37 -59.52
CA LEU A 384 13.41 23.86 -60.86
C LEU A 384 13.06 22.35 -60.92
N TYR A 385 11.93 22.07 -61.57
CA TYR A 385 11.46 20.83 -62.22
C TYR A 385 11.13 19.54 -61.42
N ALA A 386 10.22 18.77 -62.02
CA ALA A 386 9.58 17.55 -61.51
C ALA A 386 9.60 16.43 -62.57
N PRO A 387 9.44 15.14 -62.20
CA PRO A 387 9.50 14.00 -63.12
C PRO A 387 8.12 13.57 -63.70
N PRO A 388 8.08 12.94 -64.89
CA PRO A 388 6.86 12.44 -65.54
C PRO A 388 6.56 10.94 -65.27
N THR A 389 5.61 10.37 -66.02
CA THR A 389 4.86 9.13 -65.72
C THR A 389 5.19 7.90 -66.58
N LEU A 390 5.00 6.70 -65.98
CA LEU A 390 4.58 5.40 -66.58
C LEU A 390 5.47 4.71 -67.65
N TYR A 391 5.89 3.46 -67.40
CA TYR A 391 5.34 2.22 -68.01
C TYR A 391 6.03 0.92 -67.48
N ALA A 392 5.52 -0.26 -67.86
CA ALA A 392 6.02 -1.63 -67.60
C ALA A 392 5.71 -2.52 -68.85
N PRO A 393 5.93 -3.86 -68.95
CA PRO A 393 6.44 -4.85 -67.97
C PRO A 393 7.33 -6.03 -68.49
N SER A 394 7.72 -6.94 -67.57
CA SER A 394 7.67 -8.44 -67.66
C SER A 394 8.88 -9.34 -68.05
N HIS A 395 8.87 -10.52 -67.38
CA HIS A 395 9.29 -11.90 -67.77
C HIS A 395 10.68 -12.56 -67.51
N GLN A 396 10.59 -13.80 -66.96
CA GLN A 396 11.39 -15.04 -67.17
C GLN A 396 12.79 -15.25 -66.50
N ASP A 397 13.22 -16.45 -66.05
CA ASP A 397 12.54 -17.72 -65.63
C ASP A 397 13.53 -18.74 -64.94
N ALA A 398 13.04 -19.94 -64.53
CA ALA A 398 13.74 -21.26 -64.37
C ALA A 398 14.66 -21.59 -63.12
N LEU A 399 14.86 -22.85 -62.63
CA LEU A 399 14.04 -24.11 -62.49
C LEU A 399 14.78 -25.30 -61.73
N VAL A 400 14.04 -26.36 -61.30
CA VAL A 400 14.41 -27.83 -61.06
C VAL A 400 15.04 -28.40 -59.74
N VAL A 401 14.19 -29.02 -58.88
CA VAL A 401 14.04 -30.44 -58.34
C VAL A 401 15.21 -31.47 -58.19
N SER A 402 15.30 -32.24 -57.05
CA SER A 402 15.27 -33.76 -56.98
C SER A 402 15.58 -34.55 -55.64
N HIS A 403 14.74 -35.59 -55.38
CA HIS A 403 14.84 -36.98 -54.77
C HIS A 403 15.64 -37.49 -53.50
N LEU A 404 14.87 -38.12 -52.56
CA LEU A 404 14.90 -39.50 -51.92
C LEU A 404 16.21 -40.25 -51.49
N ASN A 405 16.21 -40.95 -50.31
CA ASN A 405 15.86 -42.41 -50.11
C ASN A 405 16.13 -42.96 -48.64
N VAL A 406 15.73 -44.20 -48.25
CA VAL A 406 15.75 -44.75 -46.85
C VAL A 406 15.93 -46.31 -46.69
N PRO A 407 16.78 -46.83 -45.75
CA PRO A 407 16.80 -48.23 -45.25
C PRO A 407 16.69 -48.41 -43.69
N SER A 408 17.01 -49.59 -43.09
CA SER A 408 16.58 -49.99 -41.71
C SER A 408 17.35 -51.18 -40.99
N SER A 409 16.78 -51.73 -39.88
CA SER A 409 17.07 -53.02 -39.12
C SER A 409 17.98 -52.95 -37.84
N ASN A 410 18.00 -53.87 -36.82
CA ASN A 410 17.04 -54.88 -36.25
C ASN A 410 17.53 -55.55 -34.89
N PHE A 411 16.61 -55.78 -33.90
CA PHE A 411 16.56 -56.87 -32.85
C PHE A 411 17.76 -57.18 -31.87
N PRO A 412 17.65 -58.06 -30.82
CA PRO A 412 16.53 -58.57 -29.98
C PRO A 412 16.77 -58.42 -28.42
N ALA A 413 16.14 -59.24 -27.56
CA ALA A 413 16.19 -59.19 -26.06
C ALA A 413 16.25 -60.58 -25.37
N LEU A 414 16.43 -60.66 -24.03
CA LEU A 414 16.23 -61.88 -23.19
C LEU A 414 16.00 -61.58 -21.68
N THR A 415 15.80 -62.61 -20.84
CA THR A 415 15.07 -62.58 -19.54
C THR A 415 15.75 -63.27 -18.33
N SER A 416 15.40 -62.90 -17.08
CA SER A 416 15.43 -63.79 -15.89
C SER A 416 14.57 -63.25 -14.71
N THR A 417 14.37 -64.05 -13.65
CA THR A 417 13.42 -63.82 -12.52
C THR A 417 14.00 -64.12 -11.13
N ALA A 418 13.48 -63.47 -10.08
CA ALA A 418 13.59 -63.90 -8.67
C ALA A 418 12.47 -63.27 -7.80
N HIS A 419 12.07 -63.94 -6.71
CA HIS A 419 11.12 -63.44 -5.71
C HIS A 419 11.83 -63.02 -4.42
N THR A 420 11.35 -61.94 -3.79
CA THR A 420 11.56 -61.59 -2.37
C THR A 420 10.32 -60.88 -1.83
N ALA A 421 10.10 -60.91 -0.51
CA ALA A 421 8.97 -60.24 0.14
C ALA A 421 9.11 -58.71 0.14
N ALA A 422 7.99 -58.00 0.24
CA ALA A 422 7.96 -56.54 0.33
C ALA A 422 8.22 -56.07 1.78
N PRO A 423 8.87 -54.91 1.99
CA PRO A 423 8.96 -54.28 3.30
C PRO A 423 7.63 -53.67 3.74
N GLU A 424 7.38 -53.62 5.05
CA GLU A 424 6.26 -52.86 5.63
C GLU A 424 6.44 -51.35 5.39
N THR A 425 5.34 -50.61 5.29
CA THR A 425 5.34 -49.16 5.06
C THR A 425 5.30 -48.38 6.39
N MET A 426 5.85 -47.16 6.42
CA MET A 426 5.92 -46.36 7.67
C MET A 426 4.54 -46.12 8.31
N ALA A 427 3.52 -45.85 7.50
CA ALA A 427 2.13 -45.70 7.97
C ALA A 427 1.52 -46.99 8.55
N GLU A 428 2.10 -48.16 8.28
CA GLU A 428 1.71 -49.43 8.94
C GLU A 428 2.36 -49.59 10.31
N ALA A 429 3.53 -48.98 10.55
CA ALA A 429 4.11 -48.92 11.89
C ALA A 429 3.33 -47.93 12.77
N GLU A 430 3.10 -46.71 12.29
CA GLU A 430 2.35 -45.65 12.98
C GLU A 430 0.92 -46.11 13.35
N LEU A 431 0.19 -46.74 12.42
CA LEU A 431 -1.14 -47.28 12.72
C LEU A 431 -1.12 -48.41 13.76
N LYS A 432 -0.07 -49.26 13.79
CA LYS A 432 0.07 -50.26 14.85
C LYS A 432 0.37 -49.61 16.20
N GLU A 433 1.18 -48.56 16.23
CA GLU A 433 1.57 -47.85 17.46
C GLU A 433 0.36 -47.19 18.15
N PHE A 434 -0.48 -46.47 17.41
CA PHE A 434 -1.66 -45.80 17.98
C PHE A 434 -2.84 -46.75 18.26
N PHE A 435 -3.08 -47.77 17.41
CA PHE A 435 -4.28 -48.62 17.50
C PHE A 435 -4.05 -50.01 18.11
N THR A 436 -2.87 -50.33 18.65
CA THR A 436 -2.68 -51.53 19.51
C THR A 436 -2.57 -51.17 20.98
N SER A 437 -2.90 -52.14 21.85
CA SER A 437 -2.66 -52.02 23.30
C SER A 437 -2.51 -53.40 23.93
N GLY A 438 -1.28 -53.71 24.35
CA GLY A 438 -0.88 -55.04 24.82
C GLY A 438 -0.61 -56.04 23.69
N ASP A 439 -0.38 -57.31 24.06
CA ASP A 439 0.06 -58.42 23.18
C ASP A 439 -0.94 -58.88 22.09
N LYS A 440 -1.92 -58.03 21.70
CA LYS A 440 -2.87 -58.31 20.61
C LYS A 440 -2.56 -57.45 19.39
N ALA A 441 -2.12 -58.10 18.32
CA ALA A 441 -2.01 -57.47 17.01
C ALA A 441 -3.39 -57.14 16.42
N LEU A 442 -3.49 -56.03 15.70
CA LEU A 442 -4.67 -55.65 14.91
C LEU A 442 -5.00 -56.70 13.85
N GLU A 443 -6.29 -56.95 13.62
CA GLU A 443 -6.73 -57.79 12.52
C GLU A 443 -6.47 -57.12 11.15
N PRO A 444 -6.09 -57.88 10.11
CA PRO A 444 -5.68 -57.31 8.82
C PRO A 444 -6.82 -56.59 8.09
N GLU A 445 -8.09 -56.96 8.30
CA GLU A 445 -9.24 -56.23 7.75
C GLU A 445 -9.40 -54.84 8.37
N VAL A 446 -9.20 -54.73 9.70
CA VAL A 446 -9.28 -53.46 10.45
C VAL A 446 -8.19 -52.50 9.98
N LEU A 447 -6.94 -52.99 9.94
CA LEU A 447 -5.79 -52.21 9.48
C LEU A 447 -5.96 -51.75 8.02
N THR A 448 -6.57 -52.57 7.16
CA THR A 448 -6.87 -52.20 5.77
C THR A 448 -7.89 -51.06 5.67
N GLU A 449 -8.94 -51.05 6.50
CA GLU A 449 -9.93 -49.96 6.52
C GLU A 449 -9.37 -48.67 7.17
N LEU A 450 -8.51 -48.78 8.19
CA LEU A 450 -7.81 -47.61 8.75
C LEU A 450 -6.86 -46.96 7.72
N GLN A 451 -6.07 -47.75 6.97
CA GLN A 451 -5.29 -47.24 5.83
C GLN A 451 -6.17 -46.57 4.77
N SER A 452 -7.36 -47.13 4.52
CA SER A 452 -8.34 -46.57 3.58
C SER A 452 -8.79 -45.18 4.03
N LEU A 453 -9.09 -45.02 5.33
CA LEU A 453 -9.47 -43.74 5.93
C LEU A 453 -8.36 -42.68 5.82
N LEU A 454 -7.11 -43.01 6.16
CA LEU A 454 -5.97 -42.09 5.99
C LEU A 454 -5.87 -41.58 4.54
N ARG A 455 -5.94 -42.50 3.56
CA ARG A 455 -5.78 -42.19 2.13
C ARG A 455 -6.97 -41.48 1.49
N LEU A 456 -8.18 -41.65 2.04
CA LEU A 456 -9.40 -41.02 1.52
C LEU A 456 -9.68 -39.64 2.11
N HIS A 457 -9.22 -39.38 3.34
CA HIS A 457 -9.47 -38.13 4.06
C HIS A 457 -8.24 -37.24 4.27
N ASP A 458 -7.06 -37.68 3.79
CA ASP A 458 -5.77 -36.95 3.86
C ASP A 458 -5.40 -36.58 5.31
N LEU A 459 -5.46 -37.59 6.19
CA LEU A 459 -5.23 -37.46 7.65
C LEU A 459 -3.91 -38.14 8.07
N SER A 460 -3.33 -37.67 9.17
CA SER A 460 -2.28 -38.40 9.90
C SER A 460 -2.85 -39.58 10.71
N ALA A 461 -1.98 -40.50 11.13
CA ALA A 461 -2.38 -41.61 12.01
C ALA A 461 -2.92 -41.11 13.36
N GLU A 462 -2.31 -40.05 13.90
CA GLU A 462 -2.70 -39.37 15.15
C GLU A 462 -4.05 -38.63 15.02
N ASP A 463 -4.25 -37.88 13.93
CA ASP A 463 -5.54 -37.25 13.59
C ASP A 463 -6.69 -38.27 13.49
N LEU A 464 -6.39 -39.46 12.94
CA LEU A 464 -7.37 -40.54 12.81
C LEU A 464 -7.67 -41.16 14.18
N PHE A 465 -6.66 -41.28 15.05
CA PHE A 465 -6.80 -41.79 16.41
C PHE A 465 -7.63 -40.85 17.29
N TYR A 466 -7.35 -39.55 17.34
CA TYR A 466 -8.17 -38.60 18.10
C TYR A 466 -9.63 -38.54 17.61
N LYS A 467 -9.85 -38.71 16.29
CA LYS A 467 -11.20 -38.83 15.74
C LYS A 467 -11.87 -40.13 16.16
N TRP A 468 -11.14 -41.24 16.20
CA TRP A 468 -11.61 -42.53 16.72
C TRP A 468 -12.01 -42.45 18.19
N GLU A 469 -11.16 -41.86 19.06
CA GLU A 469 -11.51 -41.61 20.47
C GLU A 469 -12.78 -40.76 20.61
N SER A 470 -12.91 -39.68 19.83
CA SER A 470 -14.11 -38.83 19.83
C SER A 470 -15.38 -39.58 19.39
N PHE A 471 -15.24 -40.56 18.49
CA PHE A 471 -16.32 -41.43 18.05
C PHE A 471 -16.68 -42.48 19.11
N CYS A 472 -15.69 -43.05 19.79
CA CYS A 472 -15.90 -43.98 20.91
C CYS A 472 -16.62 -43.29 22.08
N ILE A 473 -16.22 -42.08 22.46
CA ILE A 473 -16.91 -41.24 23.46
C ILE A 473 -18.36 -40.97 23.03
N LYS A 474 -18.59 -40.67 21.75
CA LYS A 474 -19.93 -40.40 21.19
C LYS A 474 -20.85 -41.62 21.13
N MET A 475 -20.29 -42.83 21.09
CA MET A 475 -21.03 -44.10 21.02
C MET A 475 -21.05 -44.88 22.33
N ASP A 476 -20.50 -44.33 23.42
CA ASP A 476 -20.31 -44.98 24.73
C ASP A 476 -19.54 -46.31 24.62
N MET A 477 -18.37 -46.24 23.99
CA MET A 477 -17.53 -47.40 23.63
C MET A 477 -16.10 -47.30 24.19
N ASP A 478 -15.51 -48.46 24.47
CA ASP A 478 -14.07 -48.60 24.72
C ASP A 478 -13.27 -48.36 23.43
N ALA A 479 -12.34 -47.40 23.46
CA ALA A 479 -11.47 -47.07 22.32
C ALA A 479 -10.36 -48.11 22.09
N MET A 480 -10.04 -48.93 23.09
CA MET A 480 -8.83 -49.76 23.18
C MET A 480 -8.82 -50.98 22.22
N ASN A 481 -9.94 -51.30 21.56
CA ASN A 481 -10.08 -52.47 20.69
C ASN A 481 -10.92 -52.13 19.43
N PRO A 482 -10.32 -51.62 18.34
CA PRO A 482 -11.04 -51.31 17.11
C PRO A 482 -11.48 -52.58 16.36
N ASP A 483 -12.77 -52.91 16.45
CA ASP A 483 -13.42 -53.97 15.67
C ASP A 483 -13.91 -53.46 14.29
N ILE A 484 -13.97 -54.36 13.31
CA ILE A 484 -14.29 -54.06 11.90
C ILE A 484 -15.72 -53.51 11.70
N VAL A 485 -16.68 -53.87 12.55
CA VAL A 485 -18.04 -53.29 12.50
C VAL A 485 -17.99 -51.83 12.92
N HIS A 486 -17.23 -51.53 13.97
CA HIS A 486 -17.15 -50.21 14.58
C HIS A 486 -16.29 -49.24 13.75
N VAL A 487 -15.20 -49.70 13.15
CA VAL A 487 -14.42 -48.90 12.16
C VAL A 487 -15.24 -48.58 10.90
N ARG A 488 -16.14 -49.48 10.46
CA ARG A 488 -17.09 -49.20 9.36
C ARG A 488 -18.17 -48.18 9.76
N ASN A 489 -18.61 -48.17 11.01
CA ASN A 489 -19.53 -47.14 11.54
C ASN A 489 -18.83 -45.77 11.67
N PHE A 490 -17.59 -45.74 12.17
CA PHE A 490 -16.74 -44.54 12.25
C PHE A 490 -16.50 -43.91 10.88
N LYS A 491 -16.16 -44.73 9.88
CA LYS A 491 -16.03 -44.33 8.46
C LYS A 491 -17.29 -43.64 7.93
N LYS A 492 -18.47 -44.12 8.31
CA LYS A 492 -19.75 -43.48 7.96
C LYS A 492 -19.93 -42.15 8.69
N ASP A 493 -19.60 -42.07 9.97
CA ASP A 493 -19.76 -40.85 10.77
C ASP A 493 -18.87 -39.69 10.27
N ILE A 494 -17.64 -39.99 9.85
CA ILE A 494 -16.75 -39.04 9.15
C ILE A 494 -17.41 -38.54 7.85
N GLN A 495 -18.02 -39.43 7.06
CA GLN A 495 -18.66 -39.09 5.79
C GLN A 495 -19.93 -38.25 5.98
N ASP A 496 -20.80 -38.61 6.93
CA ASP A 496 -22.02 -37.87 7.29
C ASP A 496 -21.67 -36.46 7.83
N ALA A 497 -20.58 -36.34 8.60
CA ALA A 497 -20.05 -35.04 9.05
C ALA A 497 -19.54 -34.16 7.90
N LEU A 498 -18.82 -34.75 6.93
CA LEU A 498 -18.33 -34.05 5.74
C LEU A 498 -19.48 -33.56 4.84
N GLU A 499 -20.53 -34.37 4.66
CA GLU A 499 -21.74 -33.93 3.96
C GLU A 499 -22.45 -32.77 4.67
N LYS A 500 -22.54 -32.82 6.00
CA LYS A 500 -23.16 -31.75 6.80
C LYS A 500 -22.39 -30.43 6.68
N SER A 501 -21.06 -30.48 6.70
CA SER A 501 -20.17 -29.33 6.46
C SER A 501 -20.42 -28.69 5.08
N ASN A 502 -20.40 -29.50 4.01
CA ASN A 502 -20.65 -29.01 2.65
C ASN A 502 -22.04 -28.36 2.51
N ARG A 503 -23.09 -28.94 3.12
CA ARG A 503 -24.45 -28.36 3.10
C ARG A 503 -24.51 -27.00 3.81
N GLN A 504 -23.77 -26.81 4.90
CA GLN A 504 -23.69 -25.52 5.60
C GLN A 504 -23.00 -24.45 4.74
N GLN A 505 -21.91 -24.78 4.03
CA GLN A 505 -21.26 -23.84 3.11
C GLN A 505 -22.18 -23.42 1.94
N THR A 506 -23.04 -24.30 1.44
CA THR A 506 -23.96 -23.96 0.34
C THR A 506 -25.08 -22.98 0.72
N HIS A 507 -25.44 -22.84 2.00
CA HIS A 507 -26.63 -22.11 2.42
C HIS A 507 -26.42 -20.60 2.69
N ILE A 508 -25.18 -20.11 2.65
CA ILE A 508 -24.82 -18.72 3.00
C ILE A 508 -25.03 -17.73 1.81
N LYS A 509 -25.54 -18.20 0.66
CA LYS A 509 -25.68 -17.40 -0.57
C LYS A 509 -27.10 -17.31 -1.17
N THR A 510 -28.13 -17.12 -0.33
CA THR A 510 -29.45 -16.71 -0.84
C THR A 510 -30.27 -15.83 0.13
N GLU A 511 -30.99 -14.87 -0.47
CA GLU A 511 -32.16 -14.13 0.06
C GLU A 511 -31.95 -12.96 1.05
N LYS A 512 -32.91 -12.02 1.02
CA LYS A 512 -33.01 -10.77 1.79
C LYS A 512 -34.46 -10.57 2.25
N ARG A 513 -34.65 -10.00 3.46
CA ARG A 513 -35.87 -9.30 3.95
C ARG A 513 -37.22 -10.03 3.89
N SER A 514 -37.81 -10.23 5.08
CA SER A 514 -39.23 -9.92 5.33
C SER A 514 -39.44 -9.46 6.77
N HIS A 515 -40.54 -8.76 7.04
CA HIS A 515 -41.01 -8.38 8.39
C HIS A 515 -42.22 -9.24 8.78
N GLY A 516 -42.50 -9.35 10.08
CA GLY A 516 -43.85 -9.67 10.57
C GLY A 516 -43.93 -10.73 11.66
N THR A 517 -44.08 -10.31 12.92
CA THR A 517 -44.65 -11.14 13.99
C THR A 517 -46.18 -11.20 13.89
N PRO A 518 -46.79 -12.34 14.25
CA PRO A 518 -47.88 -12.28 15.23
C PRO A 518 -47.74 -13.32 16.35
N ARG A 519 -48.56 -13.20 17.41
CA ARG A 519 -48.46 -14.00 18.65
C ARG A 519 -49.85 -14.33 19.21
N ALA A 520 -50.11 -15.61 19.49
CA ALA A 520 -51.24 -16.16 20.27
C ALA A 520 -50.88 -17.60 20.68
N GLY A 521 -51.36 -18.24 21.76
CA GLY A 521 -52.21 -17.88 22.91
C GLY A 521 -52.16 -19.09 23.89
N ARG A 522 -53.00 -19.29 24.91
CA ARG A 522 -54.08 -18.50 25.55
C ARG A 522 -54.45 -19.20 26.88
N GLY A 523 -54.99 -18.48 27.88
CA GLY A 523 -55.55 -19.10 29.10
C GLY A 523 -56.01 -18.07 30.13
N GLY A 524 -57.31 -18.05 30.47
CA GLY A 524 -57.93 -17.19 31.50
C GLY A 524 -58.84 -18.02 32.42
N GLY A 525 -59.65 -17.46 33.31
CA GLY A 525 -59.89 -16.05 33.69
C GLY A 525 -60.26 -15.97 35.19
N ASP A 526 -61.21 -15.17 35.69
CA ASP A 526 -62.14 -14.18 35.13
C ASP A 526 -62.80 -13.38 36.32
N VAL A 527 -63.79 -12.51 36.04
CA VAL A 527 -64.85 -11.98 36.94
C VAL A 527 -64.61 -10.62 37.67
N PHE A 528 -65.30 -9.57 37.18
CA PHE A 528 -65.65 -8.27 37.80
C PHE A 528 -64.52 -7.26 38.18
N GLY A 529 -64.65 -5.94 37.95
CA GLY A 529 -65.65 -5.24 37.13
C GLY A 529 -65.80 -3.71 37.39
N MET A 530 -65.93 -2.94 36.29
CA MET A 530 -66.68 -1.67 36.14
C MET A 530 -66.11 -0.32 36.66
N LEU A 531 -65.80 0.58 35.70
CA LEU A 531 -65.66 2.06 35.79
C LEU A 531 -64.57 2.65 36.74
N ASP A 532 -64.12 3.90 36.61
CA ASP A 532 -64.45 4.99 35.66
C ASP A 532 -63.16 5.70 35.15
N GLY A 533 -63.27 6.67 34.24
CA GLY A 533 -62.14 7.37 33.62
C GLY A 533 -61.82 8.79 34.12
N LEU A 534 -61.03 9.49 33.30
CA LEU A 534 -60.72 10.94 33.30
C LEU A 534 -59.61 11.46 34.27
N VAL A 535 -58.62 12.08 33.63
CA VAL A 535 -57.57 13.02 34.14
C VAL A 535 -58.17 14.40 34.48
N PRO A 536 -57.44 15.39 35.08
CA PRO A 536 -56.01 15.45 35.48
C PRO A 536 -55.76 16.00 36.93
N SER A 537 -54.48 16.23 37.28
CA SER A 537 -53.92 17.41 38.02
C SER A 537 -52.92 17.08 39.15
N THR A 538 -51.83 17.85 39.22
CA THR A 538 -50.94 18.06 40.39
C THR A 538 -51.40 19.32 41.18
N PRO A 539 -50.79 19.78 42.31
CA PRO A 539 -49.59 19.32 43.03
C PRO A 539 -49.75 19.25 44.59
N ALA A 540 -48.61 19.32 45.31
CA ALA A 540 -48.41 19.80 46.71
C ALA A 540 -48.37 18.82 47.92
N SER A 541 -47.14 18.55 48.38
CA SER A 541 -46.62 18.74 49.76
C SER A 541 -47.49 18.41 51.00
N GLY A 542 -47.16 17.32 51.72
CA GLY A 542 -47.70 17.01 53.07
C GLY A 542 -46.71 16.24 53.98
N ARG A 543 -46.35 16.81 55.13
CA ARG A 543 -45.25 16.37 56.04
C ARG A 543 -45.63 15.29 57.08
N LEU A 544 -44.61 14.46 57.43
CA LEU A 544 -44.38 13.79 58.75
C LEU A 544 -45.35 12.64 59.13
N ASN A 545 -45.02 11.69 60.05
CA ASN A 545 -44.04 11.75 61.15
C ASN A 545 -43.38 10.40 61.55
N LYS A 546 -42.31 10.43 62.36
CA LYS A 546 -41.64 9.27 63.03
C LYS A 546 -42.10 9.12 64.50
N PRO A 547 -41.87 7.97 65.15
CA PRO A 547 -40.71 7.79 66.07
C PRO A 547 -40.02 6.41 65.85
N SER A 548 -38.85 6.03 66.39
CA SER A 548 -37.75 6.63 67.19
C SER A 548 -36.42 5.96 66.70
N SER A 549 -35.30 5.68 67.39
CA SER A 549 -34.79 5.97 68.75
C SER A 549 -33.27 6.33 68.72
N LEU A 550 -32.46 6.02 69.76
CA LEU A 550 -31.68 7.09 70.39
C LEU A 550 -30.38 6.69 71.15
N ARG A 551 -29.24 7.38 70.84
CA ARG A 551 -28.02 7.72 71.65
C ARG A 551 -26.76 7.79 70.74
N LYS A 552 -25.74 8.66 70.93
CA LYS A 552 -25.60 9.90 71.73
C LYS A 552 -24.42 10.76 71.19
N LYS A 553 -24.72 12.03 70.85
CA LYS A 553 -23.93 13.30 70.86
C LYS A 553 -22.53 13.32 71.55
N THR A 554 -21.53 14.17 71.24
CA THR A 554 -21.40 15.51 70.54
C THR A 554 -19.89 15.91 70.35
N HIS A 555 -19.36 17.11 70.00
CA HIS A 555 -19.82 18.52 69.74
C HIS A 555 -18.80 19.27 68.80
N GLU A 556 -19.27 20.27 68.02
CA GLU A 556 -18.60 21.53 67.53
C GLU A 556 -17.29 21.62 66.69
N THR A 557 -17.26 22.70 65.87
CA THR A 557 -16.24 23.23 64.92
C THR A 557 -15.90 24.69 65.30
N PRO A 558 -14.73 25.32 64.92
CA PRO A 558 -14.62 26.01 63.60
C PRO A 558 -13.20 26.34 63.01
N THR A 559 -13.19 26.77 61.73
CA THR A 559 -12.33 27.77 61.02
C THR A 559 -10.78 27.77 61.02
N MET A 560 -10.22 27.60 59.81
CA MET A 560 -9.22 28.43 59.08
C MET A 560 -8.01 29.10 59.80
N SER A 561 -6.78 28.81 59.34
CA SER A 561 -5.68 29.81 59.21
C SER A 561 -4.52 29.36 58.28
N ARG A 562 -3.49 30.20 58.11
CA ARG A 562 -2.49 30.26 57.00
C ARG A 562 -1.25 29.34 57.12
N VAL A 563 -0.75 28.88 55.96
CA VAL A 563 0.66 28.87 55.47
C VAL A 563 1.79 28.35 56.39
N LYS A 564 2.46 27.25 56.00
CA LYS A 564 3.75 27.28 55.24
C LYS A 564 4.09 25.87 54.67
N ALA A 565 5.13 25.78 53.84
CA ALA A 565 5.60 24.55 53.20
C ALA A 565 6.44 23.66 54.14
N GLU A 566 6.58 22.37 53.77
CA GLU A 566 7.85 21.63 53.55
C GLU A 566 7.54 20.32 52.77
N ILE A 567 8.56 19.70 52.18
CA ILE A 567 8.45 18.45 51.40
C ILE A 567 8.88 17.26 52.27
N PRO A 568 8.20 16.11 52.16
CA PRO A 568 8.91 14.84 52.21
C PRO A 568 8.55 13.91 51.04
N SER A 569 9.59 13.35 50.42
CA SER A 569 9.52 12.40 49.31
C SER A 569 9.24 10.96 49.77
N SER A 570 8.25 10.28 49.18
CA SER A 570 8.30 8.83 48.90
C SER A 570 7.07 8.35 48.12
N SER A 571 7.25 7.46 47.15
CA SER A 571 6.17 6.89 46.32
C SER A 571 5.31 5.84 47.06
N PRO A 572 4.03 5.72 46.68
CA PRO A 572 3.30 4.45 46.67
C PRO A 572 3.08 3.92 45.24
N ASP A 573 3.00 2.60 45.06
CA ASP A 573 2.87 1.95 43.75
C ASP A 573 1.53 2.23 43.04
N TYR A 574 1.60 2.74 41.81
CA TYR A 574 0.43 3.08 40.99
C TYR A 574 -0.23 1.86 40.31
N LYS A 575 -0.81 0.96 41.12
CA LYS A 575 -1.67 -0.14 40.63
C LYS A 575 -3.16 0.26 40.67
N GLY A 576 -3.65 0.88 39.58
CA GLY A 576 -5.10 1.06 39.39
C GLY A 576 -5.51 2.28 38.54
N ALA A 577 -5.15 2.32 37.25
CA ALA A 577 -5.58 3.40 36.36
C ALA A 577 -7.12 3.50 36.24
N SER A 578 -7.81 2.36 36.06
CA SER A 578 -9.27 2.30 35.97
C SER A 578 -9.97 2.84 37.21
N LYS A 579 -9.49 2.50 38.41
CA LYS A 579 -10.04 3.05 39.66
C LYS A 579 -9.78 4.54 39.84
N MET A 580 -8.66 5.06 39.33
CA MET A 580 -8.42 6.50 39.33
C MET A 580 -9.41 7.23 38.41
N GLU A 581 -9.72 6.65 37.25
CA GLU A 581 -10.71 7.20 36.30
C GLU A 581 -12.14 7.14 36.86
N GLU A 582 -12.54 6.02 37.47
CA GLU A 582 -13.81 5.93 38.22
C GLU A 582 -13.87 6.94 39.38
N GLN A 583 -12.80 7.08 40.18
CA GLN A 583 -12.79 8.01 41.31
C GLN A 583 -12.79 9.48 40.87
N LEU A 584 -12.13 9.84 39.76
CA LEU A 584 -12.17 11.20 39.23
C LEU A 584 -13.57 11.53 38.70
N ASN A 585 -14.15 10.65 37.85
CA ASN A 585 -15.49 10.84 37.32
C ASN A 585 -16.59 10.83 38.40
N ALA A 586 -16.42 10.07 39.49
CA ALA A 586 -17.36 10.02 40.61
C ALA A 586 -17.23 11.16 41.63
N MET A 587 -16.20 12.01 41.54
CA MET A 587 -15.97 13.12 42.48
C MET A 587 -16.29 14.52 41.94
N SER A 588 -16.48 14.67 40.63
CA SER A 588 -16.97 15.92 40.01
C SER A 588 -18.46 15.83 39.69
N LEU A 589 -19.28 16.71 40.26
CA LEU A 589 -20.58 17.02 39.64
C LEU A 589 -20.31 17.70 38.28
N PRO A 590 -20.98 17.30 37.20
CA PRO A 590 -20.80 17.95 35.90
C PRO A 590 -21.37 19.37 35.95
N SER A 591 -20.50 20.36 35.81
CA SER A 591 -20.83 21.75 35.53
C SER A 591 -20.84 21.99 34.02
N SER A 592 -21.54 23.01 33.51
CA SER A 592 -21.37 23.40 32.11
C SER A 592 -19.92 23.80 31.83
N PHE A 593 -19.48 23.74 30.58
CA PHE A 593 -18.17 24.25 30.17
C PHE A 593 -18.01 25.74 30.53
N ASN A 594 -19.09 26.53 30.50
CA ASN A 594 -19.07 27.95 30.90
C ASN A 594 -18.97 28.18 32.41
N ASP A 595 -19.32 27.19 33.24
CA ASP A 595 -19.26 27.28 34.71
C ASP A 595 -17.83 27.05 35.28
N ARG A 596 -16.84 26.79 34.42
CA ARG A 596 -15.49 26.38 34.82
C ARG A 596 -14.72 27.51 35.53
N GLN A 597 -14.15 27.20 36.70
CA GLN A 597 -13.40 28.16 37.52
C GLN A 597 -11.89 28.21 37.21
N ASN A 598 -11.42 27.36 36.30
CA ASN A 598 -10.00 27.04 36.12
C ASN A 598 -9.48 27.35 34.69
N ALA A 599 -10.21 28.17 33.91
CA ALA A 599 -9.80 28.56 32.57
C ALA A 599 -8.44 29.29 32.60
N GLY A 600 -7.52 28.92 31.69
CA GLY A 600 -6.16 29.48 31.63
C GLY A 600 -5.18 28.97 32.69
N GLU A 601 -5.60 28.13 33.64
CA GLU A 601 -4.70 27.55 34.64
C GLU A 601 -3.61 26.71 33.98
N THR A 602 -2.35 26.98 34.32
CA THR A 602 -1.19 26.26 33.78
C THR A 602 -0.92 25.00 34.60
N VAL A 603 -0.97 23.85 33.94
CA VAL A 603 -0.85 22.51 34.52
C VAL A 603 0.62 22.05 34.58
N GLU A 604 1.39 22.34 33.54
CA GLU A 604 2.79 21.95 33.41
C GLU A 604 3.55 23.05 32.62
N VAL A 605 4.80 23.32 33.01
CA VAL A 605 5.72 24.18 32.26
C VAL A 605 7.04 23.46 32.06
N LEU A 606 7.46 23.36 30.80
CA LEU A 606 8.81 22.94 30.40
C LEU A 606 9.65 24.18 30.06
N ASN A 607 10.90 24.18 30.51
CA ASN A 607 11.85 25.29 30.36
C ASN A 607 11.35 26.63 30.94
N ASP A 608 10.84 26.59 32.18
CA ASP A 608 10.38 27.78 32.93
C ASP A 608 11.51 28.80 33.25
N HIS A 609 12.76 28.48 32.93
CA HIS A 609 13.92 29.38 32.99
C HIS A 609 14.01 30.33 31.79
N LEU A 610 13.23 30.09 30.73
CA LEU A 610 13.01 31.03 29.63
C LEU A 610 11.80 31.89 30.00
N ASP A 611 11.84 33.18 29.70
CA ASP A 611 10.74 34.09 30.04
C ASP A 611 9.40 33.71 29.37
N ALA A 612 8.28 34.03 30.01
CA ALA A 612 6.98 33.92 29.37
C ALA A 612 6.82 35.06 28.35
N PRO A 613 6.35 34.81 27.11
CA PRO A 613 6.21 35.87 26.13
C PRO A 613 5.05 36.79 26.50
N GLU A 614 5.31 38.09 26.53
CA GLU A 614 4.26 39.11 26.53
C GLU A 614 3.58 39.13 25.15
N PRO A 615 2.24 39.32 25.09
CA PRO A 615 1.55 39.45 23.82
C PRO A 615 1.97 40.76 23.12
N PRO A 616 2.18 40.77 21.79
CA PRO A 616 2.53 41.99 21.08
C PRO A 616 1.37 43.01 21.11
N ILE A 617 1.69 44.30 21.00
CA ILE A 617 0.71 45.40 21.10
C ILE A 617 -0.33 45.35 19.95
N CYS A 618 0.04 44.76 18.81
CA CYS A 618 -0.80 44.55 17.64
C CYS A 618 -0.33 43.29 16.88
N PRO A 619 -1.17 42.67 16.02
CA PRO A 619 -0.74 41.56 15.18
C PRO A 619 0.28 42.03 14.13
N TYR A 620 1.24 41.16 13.79
CA TYR A 620 2.26 41.45 12.78
C TYR A 620 1.64 41.61 11.38
N PRO A 621 2.17 42.53 10.54
CA PRO A 621 1.65 42.78 9.20
C PRO A 621 1.91 41.60 8.25
N GLU A 622 3.06 40.91 8.39
CA GLU A 622 3.40 39.73 7.58
C GLU A 622 3.40 38.42 8.39
N PRO A 623 3.05 37.28 7.77
CA PRO A 623 3.05 35.98 8.43
C PRO A 623 4.49 35.48 8.67
N ARG A 624 4.96 35.55 9.92
CA ARG A 624 6.32 35.18 10.39
C ARG A 624 6.74 33.72 10.15
N ILE A 625 5.78 32.85 9.79
CA ILE A 625 6.01 31.43 9.53
C ILE A 625 6.20 31.14 8.04
N LYS A 626 7.18 30.29 7.71
CA LYS A 626 7.32 29.60 6.43
C LYS A 626 7.06 28.10 6.66
N LEU A 627 6.03 27.56 6.02
CA LEU A 627 5.73 26.13 6.05
C LEU A 627 6.38 25.40 4.86
N THR A 628 7.13 24.34 5.14
CA THR A 628 7.71 23.44 4.13
C THR A 628 7.30 22.00 4.42
N ALA A 629 6.73 21.29 3.44
CA ALA A 629 6.43 19.87 3.61
C ALA A 629 7.71 19.03 3.48
N ALA A 630 7.99 18.14 4.45
CA ALA A 630 9.07 17.17 4.35
C ALA A 630 8.57 15.78 3.88
N SER A 631 7.33 15.42 4.23
CA SER A 631 6.65 14.21 3.73
C SER A 631 5.83 14.48 2.44
N ASP A 632 5.87 13.54 1.50
CA ASP A 632 5.16 13.63 0.21
C ASP A 632 3.66 13.33 0.36
N GLN A 633 2.87 14.38 0.51
CA GLN A 633 1.41 14.33 0.65
C GLN A 633 0.71 13.62 -0.52
N LYS A 634 1.29 13.60 -1.73
CA LYS A 634 0.63 12.97 -2.90
C LYS A 634 0.53 11.46 -2.80
N LYS A 635 1.42 10.82 -2.02
CA LYS A 635 1.39 9.36 -1.80
C LYS A 635 0.28 8.94 -0.83
N LEU A 636 -0.20 9.85 0.00
CA LEU A 636 -1.25 9.61 0.99
C LEU A 636 -2.66 9.65 0.37
N ALA A 637 -2.81 10.20 -0.84
CA ALA A 637 -4.04 10.16 -1.65
C ALA A 637 -4.32 8.79 -2.30
N TYR A 638 -4.12 7.70 -1.55
CA TYR A 638 -4.46 6.35 -1.99
C TYR A 638 -5.96 6.05 -1.80
N LYS A 639 -6.37 4.82 -2.11
CA LYS A 639 -7.76 4.38 -1.91
C LYS A 639 -7.80 3.29 -0.84
N PRO A 640 -8.42 3.56 0.32
CA PRO A 640 -8.63 2.54 1.34
C PRO A 640 -9.70 1.52 0.88
N LEU A 641 -10.04 0.57 1.76
CA LEU A 641 -11.04 -0.50 1.58
C LEU A 641 -10.56 -1.78 0.84
N ALA A 642 -9.26 -1.92 0.50
CA ALA A 642 -8.77 -3.11 -0.22
C ALA A 642 -7.30 -3.51 0.08
N MET A 643 -7.02 -3.96 1.31
CA MET A 643 -5.71 -4.50 1.70
C MET A 643 -5.53 -5.95 1.19
N LYS A 644 -4.37 -6.27 0.59
CA LYS A 644 -4.00 -7.66 0.23
C LYS A 644 -3.03 -8.22 1.27
N LEU A 645 -3.30 -9.44 1.74
CA LEU A 645 -2.46 -10.08 2.78
C LEU A 645 -1.01 -10.33 2.31
N SER A 646 -0.76 -10.55 1.01
CA SER A 646 0.60 -10.65 0.49
C SER A 646 1.37 -9.34 0.67
N GLU A 647 0.83 -8.24 0.14
CA GLU A 647 1.43 -6.91 0.17
C GLU A 647 1.62 -6.41 1.61
N ALA A 648 0.60 -6.57 2.46
CA ALA A 648 0.71 -6.28 3.89
C ALA A 648 1.82 -7.09 4.59
N SER A 649 1.98 -8.36 4.21
CA SER A 649 3.02 -9.23 4.76
C SER A 649 4.41 -9.02 4.16
N GLU A 650 4.52 -8.34 3.02
CA GLU A 650 5.77 -7.92 2.38
C GLU A 650 6.29 -6.64 3.08
N ILE A 651 5.44 -5.61 3.25
CA ILE A 651 5.77 -4.38 4.00
C ILE A 651 6.18 -4.68 5.46
N LEU A 652 5.57 -5.68 6.11
CA LEU A 652 5.92 -6.14 7.45
C LEU A 652 7.21 -6.98 7.53
N ASP A 653 7.75 -7.44 6.40
CA ASP A 653 8.98 -8.22 6.28
C ASP A 653 10.15 -7.31 5.89
N ASP A 654 9.94 -6.47 4.86
CA ASP A 654 10.85 -5.41 4.40
C ASP A 654 11.33 -4.54 5.57
N ARG A 655 10.42 -4.13 6.46
CA ARG A 655 10.77 -3.27 7.62
C ARG A 655 11.71 -3.97 8.61
N ILE A 656 11.64 -5.29 8.78
CA ILE A 656 12.59 -6.04 9.62
C ILE A 656 13.96 -6.07 8.93
N ASP A 657 13.96 -6.33 7.63
CA ASP A 657 15.17 -6.39 6.80
C ASP A 657 15.88 -5.02 6.68
N GLU A 658 15.15 -3.91 6.64
CA GLU A 658 15.70 -2.55 6.72
C GLU A 658 16.33 -2.24 8.08
N PHE A 659 15.65 -2.60 9.17
CA PHE A 659 16.21 -2.44 10.52
C PHE A 659 17.46 -3.30 10.74
N MET A 660 17.53 -4.49 10.14
CA MET A 660 18.75 -5.31 10.16
C MET A 660 19.93 -4.59 9.50
N HIS A 661 19.75 -3.98 8.33
CA HIS A 661 20.81 -3.22 7.67
C HIS A 661 21.22 -1.97 8.46
N ILE A 662 20.25 -1.24 9.03
CA ILE A 662 20.49 -0.09 9.94
C ILE A 662 21.37 -0.49 11.15
N ILE A 663 21.14 -1.68 11.71
CA ILE A 663 21.86 -2.19 12.89
C ILE A 663 23.24 -2.75 12.49
N GLN A 664 23.32 -3.40 11.32
CA GLN A 664 24.58 -3.85 10.70
C GLN A 664 25.55 -2.68 10.51
N ASP A 665 25.11 -1.61 9.85
CA ASP A 665 25.95 -0.44 9.52
C ASP A 665 26.44 0.30 10.77
N TYR A 666 25.59 0.44 11.80
CA TYR A 666 25.91 1.18 13.02
C TYR A 666 26.87 0.43 13.93
N HIS A 667 26.62 -0.86 14.19
CA HIS A 667 27.48 -1.70 15.03
C HIS A 667 28.70 -2.27 14.26
N LYS A 668 28.75 -2.08 12.93
CA LYS A 668 29.81 -2.55 12.02
C LYS A 668 29.99 -4.07 12.04
N LEU A 669 28.86 -4.78 12.10
CA LEU A 669 28.77 -6.23 12.17
C LEU A 669 28.92 -6.84 10.76
N ASP A 670 29.53 -8.02 10.66
CA ASP A 670 29.47 -8.76 9.40
C ASP A 670 28.09 -9.42 9.22
N PHE A 671 27.66 -9.61 7.96
CA PHE A 671 26.40 -10.28 7.66
C PHE A 671 26.39 -11.73 8.17
N SER A 672 27.55 -12.37 8.36
CA SER A 672 27.65 -13.73 8.92
C SER A 672 27.35 -13.83 10.41
N GLU A 673 27.32 -12.73 11.18
CA GLU A 673 26.88 -12.73 12.58
C GLU A 673 25.35 -12.84 12.72
N PHE A 674 24.60 -12.52 11.66
CA PHE A 674 23.14 -12.56 11.66
C PHE A 674 22.62 -13.98 11.42
N GLY A 675 21.72 -14.44 12.28
CA GLY A 675 21.28 -15.84 12.31
C GLY A 675 19.82 -16.04 12.69
N ASN A 676 19.35 -17.27 12.47
CA ASN A 676 17.98 -17.68 12.72
C ASN A 676 17.81 -18.18 14.17
N ALA A 677 17.19 -17.38 15.03
CA ALA A 677 16.93 -17.70 16.44
C ALA A 677 16.06 -18.96 16.66
N ALA A 678 15.27 -19.39 15.66
CA ALA A 678 14.46 -20.61 15.73
C ALA A 678 15.25 -21.86 15.28
N SER A 679 16.46 -21.70 14.73
CA SER A 679 17.35 -22.82 14.40
C SER A 679 18.21 -23.19 15.60
N GLN A 680 18.34 -24.50 15.88
CA GLN A 680 19.23 -24.98 16.92
C GLN A 680 20.70 -24.69 16.55
N SER A 681 21.43 -24.00 17.43
CA SER A 681 22.87 -23.75 17.27
C SER A 681 23.60 -23.80 18.61
N THR A 682 24.89 -24.17 18.57
CA THR A 682 25.85 -24.03 19.67
C THR A 682 26.68 -22.75 19.58
N THR A 683 26.49 -21.94 18.54
CA THR A 683 27.08 -20.60 18.40
C THR A 683 26.12 -19.52 18.87
N GLU A 684 26.66 -18.46 19.46
CA GLU A 684 25.95 -17.18 19.59
C GLU A 684 25.65 -16.62 18.19
N VAL A 685 24.48 -15.99 18.01
CA VAL A 685 24.05 -15.33 16.77
C VAL A 685 23.28 -14.04 17.11
N ILE A 686 23.21 -13.13 16.14
CA ILE A 686 22.40 -11.91 16.22
C ILE A 686 21.10 -12.14 15.43
N ALA A 687 19.97 -12.10 16.12
CA ALA A 687 18.65 -12.25 15.50
C ALA A 687 17.93 -10.90 15.49
N VAL A 688 17.54 -10.45 14.30
CA VAL A 688 16.70 -9.24 14.11
C VAL A 688 15.29 -9.68 13.79
N GLY A 689 14.32 -9.08 14.47
CA GLY A 689 12.91 -9.45 14.31
C GLY A 689 11.95 -8.55 15.06
N ARG A 690 10.67 -8.76 14.80
CA ARG A 690 9.55 -8.12 15.47
C ARG A 690 9.18 -8.89 16.74
N ILE A 691 8.98 -8.20 17.84
CA ILE A 691 8.34 -8.75 19.04
C ILE A 691 6.88 -9.08 18.74
N ALA A 692 6.46 -10.31 19.01
CA ALA A 692 5.09 -10.77 18.90
C ALA A 692 4.68 -11.62 20.12
N SER A 693 3.41 -12.04 20.15
CA SER A 693 2.88 -13.00 21.12
C SER A 693 2.52 -14.31 20.42
N ASP A 694 2.83 -15.44 21.06
CA ASP A 694 2.39 -16.77 20.63
C ASP A 694 1.00 -17.14 21.18
N ALA A 695 0.59 -16.50 22.30
CA ALA A 695 -0.78 -16.63 22.81
C ALA A 695 -1.76 -15.97 21.81
N PRO A 696 -2.83 -16.68 21.38
CA PRO A 696 -3.75 -16.20 20.34
C PRO A 696 -4.61 -15.02 20.79
N GLU A 697 -4.86 -14.90 22.10
CA GLU A 697 -5.57 -13.80 22.73
C GLU A 697 -4.88 -13.42 24.05
N GLY A 698 -4.95 -12.14 24.44
CA GLY A 698 -4.43 -11.65 25.72
C GLY A 698 -3.57 -10.38 25.58
N LYS A 699 -2.87 -10.04 26.67
CA LYS A 699 -1.78 -9.04 26.66
C LYS A 699 -0.43 -9.77 26.58
N LEU A 700 0.53 -9.16 25.88
CA LEU A 700 1.93 -9.61 25.84
C LEU A 700 2.49 -9.81 27.25
N ASN A 701 3.03 -10.99 27.50
CA ASN A 701 3.57 -11.40 28.80
C ASN A 701 4.88 -12.19 28.60
N ALA A 702 5.66 -12.34 29.67
CA ALA A 702 7.00 -12.94 29.60
C ALA A 702 7.03 -14.41 29.15
N ALA A 703 5.92 -15.13 29.21
CA ALA A 703 5.85 -16.54 28.81
C ALA A 703 5.34 -16.76 27.38
N SER A 704 4.66 -15.76 26.78
CA SER A 704 4.21 -15.81 25.37
C SER A 704 5.06 -14.96 24.43
N LEU A 705 6.19 -14.45 24.91
CA LEU A 705 7.09 -13.54 24.19
C LEU A 705 7.88 -14.29 23.10
N VAL A 706 7.68 -13.92 21.83
CA VAL A 706 8.39 -14.51 20.67
C VAL A 706 9.01 -13.43 19.79
N LEU A 707 10.11 -13.77 19.13
CA LEU A 707 10.72 -13.00 18.05
C LEU A 707 10.28 -13.55 16.68
N GLU A 708 9.58 -12.74 15.90
CA GLU A 708 9.22 -13.02 14.51
C GLU A 708 10.28 -12.41 13.57
N MET A 709 11.10 -13.25 12.95
CA MET A 709 12.21 -12.82 12.09
C MET A 709 11.79 -12.64 10.62
N SER A 710 12.61 -11.96 9.81
CA SER A 710 12.32 -11.81 8.38
C SER A 710 12.34 -13.15 7.63
N ARG A 711 11.65 -13.24 6.49
CA ARG A 711 11.67 -14.41 5.60
C ARG A 711 13.07 -14.71 5.07
N ARG A 712 13.86 -13.66 4.84
CA ARG A 712 15.21 -13.72 4.25
C ARG A 712 16.24 -14.38 5.18
N VAL A 713 16.14 -14.18 6.49
CA VAL A 713 17.10 -14.73 7.49
C VAL A 713 16.49 -15.81 8.37
N GLY A 714 15.29 -15.56 8.93
CA GLY A 714 14.62 -16.48 9.85
C GLY A 714 13.58 -17.40 9.20
N GLY A 715 13.34 -17.28 7.89
CA GLY A 715 12.29 -18.02 7.18
C GLY A 715 10.86 -17.60 7.55
N GLY A 716 10.68 -16.48 8.26
CA GLY A 716 9.40 -16.06 8.83
C GLY A 716 8.99 -16.86 10.07
N LEU A 717 9.91 -17.62 10.67
CA LEU A 717 9.67 -18.38 11.89
C LEU A 717 9.64 -17.48 13.12
N ARG A 718 8.94 -17.97 14.16
CA ARG A 718 8.86 -17.36 15.49
C ARG A 718 9.72 -18.15 16.46
N ALA A 719 10.57 -17.47 17.23
CA ALA A 719 11.41 -18.07 18.27
C ALA A 719 10.98 -17.59 19.67
N PRO A 720 10.61 -18.48 20.61
CA PRO A 720 10.37 -18.12 22.01
C PRO A 720 11.60 -17.49 22.65
N LEU A 721 11.41 -16.38 23.39
CA LEU A 721 12.49 -15.60 23.98
C LEU A 721 12.65 -15.84 25.48
N ASN A 722 13.85 -16.25 25.90
CA ASN A 722 14.22 -16.37 27.31
C ASN A 722 15.17 -15.22 27.72
N MET A 723 14.65 -14.27 28.50
CA MET A 723 15.31 -13.01 28.84
C MET A 723 16.22 -13.07 30.09
N ARG A 724 16.50 -14.25 30.66
CA ARG A 724 17.45 -14.53 31.76
C ARG A 724 17.67 -13.40 32.78
N ASN A 725 16.59 -12.96 33.46
CA ASN A 725 16.61 -11.93 34.52
C ASN A 725 17.17 -10.54 34.13
N LYS A 726 17.45 -10.24 32.85
CA LYS A 726 17.82 -8.88 32.41
C LYS A 726 16.62 -7.92 32.56
N GLY A 727 16.93 -6.63 32.65
CA GLY A 727 15.94 -5.58 32.49
C GLY A 727 15.56 -5.43 31.02
N TYR A 728 14.28 -5.51 30.69
CA TYR A 728 13.78 -5.35 29.32
C TYR A 728 12.43 -4.64 29.29
N SER A 729 12.11 -4.04 28.16
CA SER A 729 10.92 -3.20 27.99
C SER A 729 10.50 -3.29 26.54
N PHE A 730 9.44 -4.05 26.27
CA PHE A 730 9.01 -4.43 24.92
C PHE A 730 7.51 -4.19 24.68
N PHE A 731 7.11 -4.05 23.41
CA PHE A 731 5.69 -4.03 23.00
C PHE A 731 5.47 -4.78 21.67
N PRO A 732 4.24 -5.25 21.37
CA PRO A 732 3.96 -5.94 20.11
C PRO A 732 4.26 -5.08 18.88
N GLY A 733 4.98 -5.60 17.91
CA GLY A 733 5.33 -4.87 16.68
C GLY A 733 6.72 -4.22 16.71
N GLN A 734 7.29 -4.01 17.90
CA GLN A 734 8.63 -3.44 18.06
C GLN A 734 9.68 -4.32 17.39
N ILE A 735 10.49 -3.73 16.52
CA ILE A 735 11.64 -4.38 15.91
C ILE A 735 12.86 -4.23 16.83
N VAL A 736 13.51 -5.35 17.12
CA VAL A 736 14.65 -5.46 18.03
C VAL A 736 15.75 -6.30 17.40
N ALA A 737 16.99 -6.09 17.85
CA ALA A 737 18.11 -6.98 17.59
C ALA A 737 18.56 -7.62 18.91
N LEU A 738 18.55 -8.95 18.95
CA LEU A 738 18.86 -9.74 20.13
C LEU A 738 20.07 -10.63 19.82
N ARG A 739 21.12 -10.51 20.62
CA ARG A 739 22.28 -11.41 20.56
C ARG A 739 22.06 -12.53 21.57
N GLY A 740 22.30 -13.77 21.16
CA GLY A 740 21.97 -14.93 22.00
C GLY A 740 22.15 -16.28 21.31
N ILE A 741 21.61 -17.33 21.93
CA ILE A 741 21.86 -18.72 21.54
C ILE A 741 20.61 -19.59 21.73
N ASN A 742 20.36 -20.52 20.80
CA ASN A 742 19.30 -21.53 20.91
C ASN A 742 19.91 -22.94 20.89
N THR A 743 20.38 -23.42 22.04
CA THR A 743 20.97 -24.76 22.15
C THR A 743 19.93 -25.89 22.17
N SER A 744 18.66 -25.58 22.41
CA SER A 744 17.59 -26.57 22.62
C SER A 744 16.72 -26.85 21.39
N GLY A 745 16.74 -25.95 20.40
CA GLY A 745 15.75 -25.86 19.32
C GLY A 745 14.49 -25.10 19.73
N ASN A 746 14.17 -25.02 21.03
CA ASN A 746 12.86 -24.61 21.54
C ASN A 746 12.80 -23.19 22.11
N GLU A 747 13.93 -22.64 22.58
CA GLU A 747 14.00 -21.28 23.11
C GLU A 747 15.30 -20.58 22.70
N PHE A 748 15.18 -19.32 22.27
CA PHE A 748 16.31 -18.44 22.07
C PHE A 748 16.62 -17.73 23.38
N VAL A 749 17.73 -18.10 23.99
CA VAL A 749 18.28 -17.45 25.17
C VAL A 749 18.92 -16.15 24.74
N VAL A 750 18.36 -15.03 25.19
CA VAL A 750 18.90 -13.70 24.94
C VAL A 750 20.06 -13.44 25.89
N GLU A 751 21.26 -13.28 25.34
CA GLU A 751 22.44 -12.87 26.10
C GLU A 751 22.57 -11.34 26.11
N ASP A 752 22.21 -10.63 25.04
CA ASP A 752 22.11 -9.16 25.04
C ASP A 752 21.09 -8.56 24.08
N VAL A 753 20.72 -7.30 24.32
CA VAL A 753 19.80 -6.50 23.48
C VAL A 753 20.62 -5.38 22.83
N LEU A 754 20.77 -5.41 21.51
CA LEU A 754 21.56 -4.41 20.79
C LEU A 754 20.76 -3.12 20.59
N GLU A 755 21.41 -1.98 20.81
CA GLU A 755 20.80 -0.66 20.65
C GLU A 755 20.43 -0.40 19.19
N VAL A 756 19.22 0.10 18.95
CA VAL A 756 18.77 0.53 17.62
C VAL A 756 19.14 2.00 17.43
N PRO A 757 19.96 2.36 16.42
CA PRO A 757 20.41 3.73 16.25
C PRO A 757 19.25 4.67 15.87
N LEU A 758 19.19 5.80 16.56
CA LEU A 758 18.23 6.87 16.30
C LEU A 758 18.54 7.61 14.98
N LEU A 759 17.53 8.27 14.40
CA LEU A 759 17.72 9.18 13.25
C LEU A 759 18.62 10.37 13.63
N PRO A 760 19.39 10.96 12.69
CA PRO A 760 20.20 12.15 12.95
C PRO A 760 19.33 13.35 13.32
N ASN A 761 19.82 14.25 14.17
CA ASN A 761 19.11 15.47 14.56
C ASN A 761 18.88 16.40 13.38
N ALA A 762 17.76 17.14 13.38
CA ALA A 762 17.50 18.17 12.39
C ALA A 762 18.54 19.31 12.48
N ALA A 763 19.04 19.73 11.31
CA ALA A 763 20.07 20.76 11.17
C ALA A 763 19.90 21.55 9.87
N SER A 764 20.37 22.79 9.87
CA SER A 764 20.28 23.74 8.76
C SER A 764 21.62 24.44 8.53
N THR A 765 21.79 25.06 7.35
CA THR A 765 22.96 25.92 7.12
C THR A 765 22.82 27.24 7.91
N PRO A 766 23.93 27.87 8.34
CA PRO A 766 23.89 29.17 9.01
C PRO A 766 23.13 30.25 8.22
N ALA A 767 23.24 30.24 6.89
CA ALA A 767 22.52 31.16 6.01
C ALA A 767 21.00 30.93 6.02
N ALA A 768 20.53 29.69 6.13
CA ALA A 768 19.11 29.40 6.30
C ALA A 768 18.60 29.84 7.68
N LEU A 769 19.37 29.58 8.75
CA LEU A 769 19.03 30.03 10.10
C LEU A 769 18.98 31.58 10.20
N ALA A 770 19.89 32.29 9.54
CA ALA A 770 19.85 33.75 9.45
C ALA A 770 18.60 34.25 8.71
N ALA A 771 18.23 33.64 7.58
CA ALA A 771 17.01 34.00 6.85
C ALA A 771 15.72 33.69 7.65
N HIS A 772 15.71 32.63 8.48
CA HIS A 772 14.61 32.35 9.39
C HIS A 772 14.55 33.33 10.57
N ARG A 773 15.71 33.68 11.16
CA ARG A 773 15.83 34.68 12.22
C ARG A 773 15.38 36.07 11.76
N GLU A 774 15.72 36.48 10.54
CA GLU A 774 15.22 37.73 9.96
C GLU A 774 13.70 37.68 9.75
N LYS A 775 13.16 36.56 9.25
CA LYS A 775 11.71 36.41 9.09
C LYS A 775 10.94 36.47 10.43
N LEU A 776 11.55 36.09 11.55
CA LEU A 776 10.95 36.24 12.88
C LEU A 776 10.76 37.71 13.32
N ARG A 777 11.30 38.71 12.61
CA ARG A 777 11.02 40.13 12.89
C ARG A 777 9.61 40.57 12.47
N GLY A 778 9.09 40.03 11.37
CA GLY A 778 7.69 40.23 10.94
C GLY A 778 7.31 41.62 10.42
N ASP A 779 8.20 42.62 10.53
CA ASP A 779 8.06 43.98 10.03
C ASP A 779 9.38 44.40 9.33
N PRO A 780 9.36 44.75 8.02
CA PRO A 780 10.56 45.19 7.29
C PRO A 780 11.12 46.55 7.74
N ASP A 781 10.32 47.42 8.36
CA ASP A 781 10.69 48.81 8.71
C ASP A 781 11.10 48.97 10.19
N ALA A 782 11.22 47.85 10.94
CA ALA A 782 11.59 47.84 12.35
C ALA A 782 13.05 48.32 12.57
N MET A 783 13.21 49.57 13.03
CA MET A 783 14.53 50.23 13.10
C MET A 783 15.52 49.64 14.13
N ASP A 784 15.07 48.87 15.13
CA ASP A 784 15.95 48.26 16.15
C ASP A 784 16.58 46.95 15.66
N THR A 785 17.43 47.04 14.63
CA THR A 785 18.18 45.91 14.06
C THR A 785 19.20 45.27 15.01
N ASP A 786 19.54 45.93 16.11
CA ASP A 786 20.42 45.42 17.18
C ASP A 786 19.69 44.49 18.17
N SER A 787 18.36 44.39 18.11
CA SER A 787 17.55 43.55 19.00
C SER A 787 17.40 42.09 18.52
N ASP A 788 17.32 41.15 19.47
CA ASP A 788 16.87 39.77 19.21
C ASP A 788 15.40 39.79 18.74
N PRO A 789 15.04 39.08 17.66
CA PRO A 789 13.65 38.97 17.23
C PRO A 789 12.75 38.39 18.33
N ALA A 790 11.51 38.87 18.41
CA ALA A 790 10.52 38.31 19.31
C ALA A 790 10.37 36.79 19.12
N PRO A 791 10.00 36.01 20.15
CA PRO A 791 9.74 34.59 20.00
C PRO A 791 8.53 34.32 19.09
N LEU A 792 8.38 33.06 18.70
CA LEU A 792 7.24 32.55 17.92
C LEU A 792 6.25 31.84 18.87
N ASN A 793 4.99 32.26 18.86
CA ASN A 793 3.91 31.73 19.70
C ASN A 793 3.04 30.74 18.89
N ILE A 794 3.08 29.46 19.22
CA ILE A 794 2.31 28.40 18.55
C ILE A 794 1.39 27.71 19.56
N LEU A 795 0.10 27.62 19.25
CA LEU A 795 -0.88 26.87 20.05
C LEU A 795 -1.16 25.51 19.41
N TYR A 796 -1.20 24.46 20.25
CA TYR A 796 -1.57 23.09 19.86
C TYR A 796 -2.80 22.63 20.64
N ALA A 797 -3.79 22.12 19.93
CA ALA A 797 -4.97 21.48 20.53
C ALA A 797 -5.42 20.26 19.73
N SER A 798 -6.21 19.41 20.39
CA SER A 798 -6.65 18.13 19.84
C SER A 798 -8.11 17.88 20.18
N GLY A 799 -8.88 17.40 19.19
CA GLY A 799 -10.31 17.15 19.34
C GLY A 799 -10.62 15.93 20.22
N PRO A 800 -11.76 15.90 20.92
CA PRO A 800 -12.99 16.64 20.59
C PRO A 800 -12.97 18.14 20.92
N TYR A 801 -13.72 18.91 20.13
CA TYR A 801 -13.80 20.38 20.20
C TYR A 801 -15.12 20.92 20.79
N THR A 802 -16.02 20.03 21.19
CA THR A 802 -17.32 20.30 21.84
C THR A 802 -17.53 19.29 22.99
N ALA A 803 -18.50 19.53 23.87
CA ALA A 803 -18.88 18.60 24.93
C ALA A 803 -19.98 17.64 24.46
N ASP A 804 -20.06 16.43 25.03
CA ASP A 804 -20.97 15.33 24.65
C ASP A 804 -22.47 15.69 24.71
N ASP A 805 -22.83 16.80 25.37
CA ASP A 805 -24.19 17.27 25.60
C ASP A 805 -24.66 18.36 24.62
N ASN A 806 -23.77 18.96 23.81
CA ASN A 806 -24.13 19.99 22.84
C ASN A 806 -23.20 20.01 21.59
N LEU A 807 -23.55 20.81 20.59
CA LEU A 807 -22.73 21.03 19.38
C LEU A 807 -22.34 22.51 19.22
N ASP A 808 -22.25 23.26 20.32
CA ASP A 808 -21.99 24.71 20.31
C ASP A 808 -20.49 25.04 20.17
N PHE A 809 -19.61 24.03 20.23
CA PHE A 809 -18.15 24.16 20.05
C PHE A 809 -17.50 25.21 20.99
N GLU A 810 -18.05 25.38 22.19
CA GLU A 810 -17.59 26.34 23.19
C GLU A 810 -16.08 26.23 23.51
N PRO A 811 -15.47 25.03 23.62
CA PRO A 811 -14.02 24.88 23.77
C PRO A 811 -13.21 25.41 22.58
N LEU A 812 -13.69 25.20 21.34
CA LEU A 812 -13.06 25.76 20.14
C LEU A 812 -13.15 27.28 20.11
N HIS A 813 -14.31 27.83 20.52
CA HIS A 813 -14.50 29.27 20.60
C HIS A 813 -13.52 29.89 21.61
N ALA A 814 -13.48 29.37 22.85
CA ALA A 814 -12.51 29.81 23.85
C ALA A 814 -11.05 29.70 23.37
N LEU A 815 -10.70 28.65 22.61
CA LEU A 815 -9.35 28.47 22.06
C LEU A 815 -9.04 29.49 20.96
N CYS A 816 -10.01 29.80 20.10
CA CYS A 816 -9.86 30.82 19.07
C CYS A 816 -9.74 32.22 19.69
N ASP A 817 -10.52 32.51 20.72
CA ASP A 817 -10.48 33.79 21.41
C ASP A 817 -9.12 33.95 22.14
N GLN A 818 -8.61 32.92 22.82
CA GLN A 818 -7.24 32.90 23.38
C GLN A 818 -6.12 33.01 22.32
N ALA A 819 -6.32 32.46 21.11
CA ALA A 819 -5.38 32.61 20.00
C ALA A 819 -5.36 34.05 19.43
N ALA A 820 -6.48 34.77 19.52
CA ALA A 820 -6.56 36.18 19.19
C ALA A 820 -5.94 37.07 20.30
N ASP A 821 -6.32 36.86 21.57
CA ASP A 821 -5.82 37.61 22.73
C ASP A 821 -4.30 37.53 22.90
N THR A 822 -3.69 36.40 22.51
CA THR A 822 -2.24 36.17 22.57
C THR A 822 -1.51 36.40 21.24
N TYR A 823 -2.22 36.88 20.21
CA TYR A 823 -1.75 37.07 18.83
C TYR A 823 -0.86 35.92 18.33
N ALA A 824 -1.34 34.68 18.45
CA ALA A 824 -0.57 33.50 18.09
C ALA A 824 -0.17 33.49 16.60
N ASP A 825 1.09 33.15 16.31
CA ASP A 825 1.61 33.05 14.94
C ASP A 825 1.04 31.83 14.21
N ALA A 826 0.79 30.74 14.94
CA ALA A 826 0.11 29.57 14.43
C ALA A 826 -0.82 28.90 15.45
N LEU A 827 -1.84 28.25 14.91
CA LEU A 827 -2.77 27.37 15.61
C LEU A 827 -2.79 26.01 14.91
N VAL A 828 -2.37 24.96 15.61
CA VAL A 828 -2.27 23.59 15.13
C VAL A 828 -3.35 22.75 15.80
N LEU A 829 -4.32 22.28 15.01
CA LEU A 829 -5.48 21.54 15.47
C LEU A 829 -5.45 20.11 14.91
N THR A 830 -5.42 19.10 15.77
CA THR A 830 -5.62 17.70 15.34
C THR A 830 -7.08 17.27 15.54
N GLY A 831 -7.60 16.45 14.62
CA GLY A 831 -8.95 15.92 14.71
C GLY A 831 -9.16 14.92 15.87
N PRO A 832 -10.41 14.48 16.09
CA PRO A 832 -11.57 14.78 15.27
C PRO A 832 -12.13 16.19 15.48
N PHE A 833 -12.44 16.86 14.38
CA PHE A 833 -13.13 18.14 14.34
C PHE A 833 -14.64 17.96 14.49
N ILE A 834 -15.23 17.02 13.73
CA ILE A 834 -16.56 16.47 14.00
C ILE A 834 -16.37 14.98 14.27
N ASP A 835 -16.49 14.64 15.54
CA ASP A 835 -16.28 13.30 16.05
C ASP A 835 -17.45 12.38 15.67
N SER A 836 -17.16 11.34 14.88
CA SER A 836 -18.14 10.33 14.46
C SER A 836 -18.78 9.55 15.61
N GLU A 837 -18.20 9.61 16.82
CA GLU A 837 -18.70 8.95 18.02
C GLU A 837 -19.49 9.89 18.95
N HIS A 838 -19.52 11.21 18.67
CA HIS A 838 -20.25 12.18 19.47
C HIS A 838 -21.74 11.80 19.57
N PRO A 839 -22.37 11.78 20.78
CA PRO A 839 -23.70 11.20 20.94
C PRO A 839 -24.76 11.76 19.98
N LEU A 840 -24.83 13.08 19.83
CA LEU A 840 -25.79 13.73 18.94
C LEU A 840 -25.52 13.46 17.45
N ILE A 841 -24.23 13.36 17.05
CA ILE A 841 -23.83 13.04 15.67
C ILE A 841 -24.15 11.57 15.34
N ALA A 842 -23.88 10.67 16.29
CA ALA A 842 -24.13 9.23 16.15
C ALA A 842 -25.64 8.89 16.16
N MET A 843 -26.46 9.66 16.88
CA MET A 843 -27.93 9.56 16.85
C MET A 843 -28.55 10.26 15.64
N GLY A 844 -27.89 11.29 15.09
CA GLY A 844 -28.48 12.19 14.09
C GLY A 844 -29.55 13.13 14.67
N ASP A 845 -29.45 13.42 15.97
CA ASP A 845 -30.47 14.13 16.77
C ASP A 845 -29.95 15.52 17.15
N PHE A 846 -29.89 16.42 16.15
CA PHE A 846 -29.48 17.82 16.31
C PHE A 846 -30.02 18.69 15.16
N ASP A 847 -30.29 19.96 15.46
CA ASP A 847 -30.65 20.98 14.48
C ASP A 847 -29.41 21.74 13.96
N LEU A 848 -29.51 22.32 12.76
CA LEU A 848 -28.54 23.29 12.25
C LEU A 848 -28.92 24.73 12.68
N PRO A 849 -27.95 25.65 12.81
CA PRO A 849 -28.23 27.07 13.07
C PRO A 849 -29.18 27.68 12.03
N GLU A 850 -30.06 28.60 12.44
CA GLU A 850 -31.04 29.27 11.55
C GLU A 850 -30.40 29.96 10.33
N GLU A 851 -29.11 30.33 10.42
CA GLU A 851 -28.30 30.91 9.34
C GLU A 851 -28.01 29.94 8.18
N ALA A 852 -28.18 28.63 8.40
CA ALA A 852 -27.97 27.59 7.40
C ALA A 852 -29.19 27.50 6.46
N VAL A 853 -29.31 28.47 5.54
CA VAL A 853 -30.37 28.52 4.51
C VAL A 853 -30.19 27.41 3.44
N ILE A 854 -30.46 26.17 3.85
CA ILE A 854 -30.31 24.91 3.12
C ILE A 854 -31.48 24.01 3.52
N GLU A 855 -32.09 23.30 2.57
CA GLU A 855 -33.16 22.34 2.87
C GLU A 855 -32.59 21.18 3.73
N PRO A 856 -33.16 20.84 4.91
CA PRO A 856 -32.57 19.84 5.82
C PRO A 856 -32.28 18.48 5.17
N ASP A 857 -33.17 18.02 4.28
CA ASP A 857 -33.02 16.78 3.50
C ASP A 857 -31.79 16.76 2.55
N THR A 858 -31.15 17.92 2.36
CA THR A 858 -29.93 18.10 1.53
C THR A 858 -28.67 18.40 2.36
N ALA A 859 -28.78 18.46 3.69
CA ALA A 859 -27.65 18.70 4.56
C ALA A 859 -26.63 17.54 4.54
N THR A 860 -25.35 17.86 4.76
CA THR A 860 -24.24 16.91 4.80
C THR A 860 -23.34 17.19 6.00
N MET A 861 -22.48 16.26 6.39
CA MET A 861 -21.50 16.53 7.45
C MET A 861 -20.51 17.65 7.08
N SER A 862 -20.21 17.85 5.78
CA SER A 862 -19.49 19.03 5.29
C SER A 862 -20.26 20.33 5.61
N THR A 863 -21.59 20.31 5.54
CA THR A 863 -22.48 21.42 5.93
C THR A 863 -22.37 21.71 7.43
N VAL A 864 -22.44 20.68 8.28
CA VAL A 864 -22.28 20.81 9.74
C VAL A 864 -20.95 21.51 10.07
N PHE A 865 -19.84 21.05 9.49
CA PHE A 865 -18.52 21.67 9.69
C PHE A 865 -18.48 23.12 9.23
N LYS A 866 -19.07 23.42 8.06
CA LYS A 866 -19.10 24.77 7.49
C LYS A 866 -19.83 25.79 8.38
N TYR A 867 -20.92 25.39 9.04
CA TYR A 867 -21.75 26.29 9.84
C TYR A 867 -21.49 26.26 11.35
N MET A 868 -20.85 25.21 11.90
CA MET A 868 -20.59 25.12 13.34
C MET A 868 -19.10 25.26 13.68
N PHE A 869 -18.20 24.65 12.90
CA PHE A 869 -16.75 24.68 13.17
C PHE A 869 -16.04 25.87 12.52
N SER A 870 -16.26 26.08 11.21
CA SER A 870 -15.57 27.13 10.43
C SER A 870 -15.80 28.58 10.89
N PRO A 871 -16.95 28.99 11.48
CA PRO A 871 -17.12 30.36 11.97
C PRO A 871 -16.10 30.76 13.05
N ALA A 872 -15.68 29.83 13.92
CA ALA A 872 -14.66 30.09 14.94
C ALA A 872 -13.33 30.52 14.32
N LEU A 873 -12.86 29.77 13.31
CA LEU A 873 -11.62 30.08 12.58
C LEU A 873 -11.74 31.34 11.73
N ASN A 874 -12.93 31.64 11.19
CA ASN A 874 -13.17 32.89 10.45
C ASN A 874 -13.20 34.13 11.39
N ARG A 875 -13.69 34.00 12.63
CA ARG A 875 -13.56 35.04 13.67
C ARG A 875 -12.10 35.29 14.03
N LEU A 876 -11.34 34.21 14.29
CA LEU A 876 -9.90 34.29 14.60
C LEU A 876 -9.10 34.99 13.49
N VAL A 877 -9.31 34.63 12.22
CA VAL A 877 -8.61 35.26 11.09
C VAL A 877 -9.05 36.72 10.84
N SER A 878 -10.23 37.11 11.31
CA SER A 878 -10.65 38.52 11.31
C SER A 878 -9.95 39.35 12.40
N ALA A 879 -9.58 38.73 13.53
CA ALA A 879 -8.85 39.39 14.63
C ALA A 879 -7.32 39.39 14.41
N ASN A 880 -6.77 38.30 13.86
CA ASN A 880 -5.36 38.15 13.51
C ASN A 880 -5.23 37.65 12.06
N PRO A 881 -5.08 38.55 11.06
CA PRO A 881 -4.98 38.15 9.65
C PRO A 881 -3.70 37.39 9.25
N SER A 882 -2.62 37.47 10.04
CA SER A 882 -1.33 36.85 9.72
C SER A 882 -1.15 35.44 10.29
N ILE A 883 -2.10 34.95 11.11
CA ILE A 883 -2.05 33.62 11.72
C ILE A 883 -2.02 32.46 10.69
N THR A 884 -1.17 31.49 10.95
CA THR A 884 -1.08 30.24 10.17
C THR A 884 -1.85 29.12 10.87
N ILE A 885 -3.01 28.73 10.34
CA ILE A 885 -3.82 27.64 10.90
C ILE A 885 -3.50 26.31 10.19
N LEU A 886 -3.16 25.28 10.95
CA LEU A 886 -2.90 23.92 10.47
C LEU A 886 -3.95 22.95 11.02
N LEU A 887 -4.59 22.18 10.14
CA LEU A 887 -5.58 21.17 10.49
C LEU A 887 -5.05 19.78 10.09
N VAL A 888 -4.92 18.87 11.06
CA VAL A 888 -4.52 17.46 10.86
C VAL A 888 -5.77 16.58 11.06
N PRO A 889 -6.25 15.85 10.05
CA PRO A 889 -7.45 15.01 10.18
C PRO A 889 -7.20 13.80 11.09
N SER A 890 -8.28 13.13 11.49
CA SER A 890 -8.25 11.90 12.26
C SER A 890 -9.16 10.84 11.64
N VAL A 891 -8.89 9.55 11.87
CA VAL A 891 -9.77 8.44 11.42
C VAL A 891 -11.15 8.44 12.12
N ARG A 892 -11.34 9.36 13.08
CA ARG A 892 -12.59 9.62 13.82
C ARG A 892 -13.40 10.80 13.23
N ASP A 893 -12.88 11.48 12.20
CA ASP A 893 -13.57 12.61 11.53
C ASP A 893 -14.66 12.12 10.57
N VAL A 894 -15.93 12.41 10.88
CA VAL A 894 -17.07 12.02 10.02
C VAL A 894 -17.12 12.78 8.67
N ILE A 895 -16.33 13.85 8.53
CA ILE A 895 -16.22 14.63 7.29
C ILE A 895 -15.28 14.02 6.25
N ASP A 896 -14.40 13.08 6.65
CA ASP A 896 -13.43 12.48 5.75
C ASP A 896 -13.95 11.20 5.09
N LYS A 897 -13.53 11.00 3.85
CA LYS A 897 -13.77 9.80 3.04
C LYS A 897 -12.59 8.81 3.17
N HIS A 898 -11.44 9.23 3.69
CA HIS A 898 -10.27 8.40 3.93
C HIS A 898 -10.27 7.74 5.33
N VAL A 899 -11.07 6.68 5.50
CA VAL A 899 -11.34 6.04 6.80
C VAL A 899 -10.23 5.12 7.36
N SER A 900 -9.00 5.19 6.84
CA SER A 900 -7.85 4.44 7.36
C SER A 900 -6.62 5.32 7.58
N TRP A 901 -5.68 4.82 8.37
CA TRP A 901 -4.39 5.44 8.65
C TRP A 901 -3.25 4.64 7.97
N PRO A 902 -2.24 5.28 7.34
CA PRO A 902 -2.08 6.73 7.13
C PRO A 902 -3.18 7.36 6.25
N GLN A 903 -3.43 8.66 6.42
CA GLN A 903 -4.66 9.34 5.98
C GLN A 903 -4.37 10.59 5.12
N ASP A 904 -5.13 10.79 4.04
CA ASP A 904 -5.05 11.93 3.13
C ASP A 904 -5.58 13.25 3.77
N SER A 905 -5.41 14.36 3.06
CA SER A 905 -5.97 15.67 3.41
C SER A 905 -7.42 15.86 2.93
N VAL A 906 -8.29 16.36 3.80
CA VAL A 906 -9.72 16.56 3.50
C VAL A 906 -9.95 17.70 2.50
N LEU A 907 -10.95 17.55 1.61
CA LEU A 907 -11.27 18.49 0.53
C LEU A 907 -11.80 19.85 1.04
N LYS A 908 -10.89 20.81 1.27
CA LYS A 908 -11.16 22.18 1.77
C LYS A 908 -12.34 22.93 1.14
N LYS A 909 -12.67 22.68 -0.14
CA LYS A 909 -13.67 23.46 -0.91
C LYS A 909 -15.07 23.49 -0.29
N GLU A 910 -15.49 22.39 0.33
CA GLU A 910 -16.86 22.25 0.87
C GLU A 910 -16.98 22.83 2.30
N LEU A 911 -15.85 22.97 3.01
CA LEU A 911 -15.78 23.21 4.45
C LEU A 911 -15.85 24.69 4.88
N GLY A 912 -15.79 25.65 3.95
CA GLY A 912 -15.89 27.09 4.28
C GLY A 912 -14.70 27.70 5.04
N LEU A 913 -13.54 27.04 5.02
CA LEU A 913 -12.34 27.44 5.77
C LEU A 913 -11.62 28.68 5.19
N PRO A 914 -11.05 29.56 6.04
CA PRO A 914 -10.33 30.77 5.61
C PRO A 914 -9.09 30.45 4.78
N LYS A 915 -8.59 31.42 4.00
CA LYS A 915 -7.42 31.23 3.10
C LYS A 915 -6.16 30.76 3.83
N THR A 916 -5.92 31.29 5.03
CA THR A 916 -4.78 30.96 5.91
C THR A 916 -4.79 29.52 6.43
N ALA A 917 -5.97 28.94 6.66
CA ALA A 917 -6.10 27.56 7.14
C ALA A 917 -5.68 26.53 6.09
N ARG A 918 -4.80 25.59 6.45
CA ARG A 918 -4.36 24.49 5.59
C ARG A 918 -4.67 23.16 6.26
N ILE A 919 -5.34 22.28 5.52
CA ILE A 919 -5.47 20.87 5.91
C ILE A 919 -4.23 20.14 5.39
N VAL A 920 -3.62 19.31 6.23
CA VAL A 920 -2.51 18.42 5.86
C VAL A 920 -2.93 16.96 6.01
N THR A 921 -2.02 16.02 5.76
CA THR A 921 -2.23 14.59 5.93
C THR A 921 -2.03 14.15 7.39
N ASN A 922 -2.34 12.90 7.71
CA ASN A 922 -2.13 12.31 9.03
C ASN A 922 -1.44 10.93 8.90
N PRO A 923 -0.16 10.78 9.30
CA PRO A 923 0.69 11.77 9.95
C PRO A 923 1.25 12.79 8.94
N MET A 924 2.00 13.75 9.45
CA MET A 924 2.72 14.76 8.66
C MET A 924 4.06 15.09 9.31
N THR A 925 5.12 15.23 8.50
CA THR A 925 6.38 15.87 8.92
C THR A 925 6.57 17.15 8.12
N LEU A 926 6.66 18.30 8.81
CA LEU A 926 6.69 19.64 8.20
C LEU A 926 7.71 20.55 8.91
N SER A 927 8.40 21.41 8.16
CA SER A 927 9.22 22.49 8.73
C SER A 927 8.38 23.74 8.96
N VAL A 928 8.49 24.30 10.17
CA VAL A 928 7.98 25.62 10.56
C VAL A 928 9.20 26.51 10.76
N ASN A 929 9.49 27.34 9.76
CA ASN A 929 10.82 27.94 9.61
C ASN A 929 11.90 26.84 9.66
N GLU A 930 12.85 26.90 10.58
CA GLU A 930 13.88 25.87 10.78
C GLU A 930 13.35 24.62 11.51
N MET A 931 12.37 24.76 12.42
CA MET A 931 11.91 23.70 13.30
C MET A 931 11.20 22.58 12.53
N VAL A 932 11.70 21.34 12.61
CA VAL A 932 11.07 20.15 12.03
C VAL A 932 10.04 19.59 13.01
N MET A 933 8.77 19.58 12.61
CA MET A 933 7.65 19.13 13.42
C MET A 933 7.04 17.86 12.84
N GLY A 934 6.95 16.82 13.67
CA GLY A 934 6.16 15.61 13.40
C GLY A 934 4.82 15.68 14.11
N ILE A 935 3.72 15.38 13.41
CA ILE A 935 2.36 15.36 13.99
C ILE A 935 1.64 14.07 13.55
N SER A 936 0.94 13.44 14.49
CA SER A 936 -0.06 12.39 14.25
C SER A 936 -1.30 12.67 15.09
N SER A 937 -2.51 12.40 14.59
CA SER A 937 -3.74 12.50 15.40
C SER A 937 -4.00 11.26 16.26
N GLN A 938 -3.35 10.14 15.93
CA GLN A 938 -3.69 8.83 16.47
C GLN A 938 -3.06 8.63 17.85
N ASP A 939 -3.87 8.27 18.86
CA ASP A 939 -3.39 8.00 20.22
C ASP A 939 -2.60 6.68 20.27
N ILE A 940 -1.32 6.77 19.93
CA ILE A 940 -0.34 5.69 20.02
C ILE A 940 0.24 5.58 21.45
N LEU A 941 0.37 6.68 22.19
CA LEU A 941 1.00 6.69 23.51
C LEU A 941 0.16 5.94 24.55
N TRP A 942 -1.17 6.09 24.52
CA TRP A 942 -2.07 5.32 25.37
C TRP A 942 -2.04 3.84 25.01
N GLN A 943 -2.01 3.49 23.73
CA GLN A 943 -2.00 2.10 23.26
C GLN A 943 -0.69 1.39 23.63
N LEU A 944 0.46 2.03 23.39
CA LEU A 944 1.77 1.54 23.82
C LEU A 944 1.80 1.29 25.35
N ARG A 945 1.26 2.21 26.17
CA ARG A 945 1.16 2.00 27.63
C ARG A 945 0.37 0.74 28.00
N HIS A 946 -0.68 0.43 27.25
CA HIS A 946 -1.56 -0.69 27.58
C HIS A 946 -1.02 -2.04 27.11
N GLU A 947 -0.25 -2.11 26.03
CA GLU A 947 0.36 -3.37 25.55
C GLU A 947 1.85 -3.55 25.94
N GLU A 948 2.54 -2.54 26.49
CA GLU A 948 3.94 -2.63 26.97
C GLU A 948 4.12 -3.74 28.04
N LEU A 949 5.12 -4.58 27.85
CA LEU A 949 5.65 -5.56 28.80
C LEU A 949 7.01 -5.07 29.34
N VAL A 950 7.09 -4.84 30.64
CA VAL A 950 8.35 -4.52 31.34
C VAL A 950 8.78 -5.71 32.19
N GLY A 951 10.02 -6.16 32.02
CA GLY A 951 10.68 -7.17 32.85
C GLY A 951 11.88 -6.57 33.61
N GLY A 952 12.11 -7.02 34.85
CA GLY A 952 13.21 -6.53 35.68
C GLY A 952 13.08 -5.03 36.01
N ARG A 953 14.18 -4.30 35.88
CA ARG A 953 14.19 -2.82 35.94
C ARG A 953 14.37 -2.28 34.52
N PRO A 954 13.48 -1.42 33.99
CA PRO A 954 13.67 -0.79 32.68
C PRO A 954 14.86 0.20 32.72
N ALA A 955 15.48 0.43 31.57
CA ALA A 955 16.58 1.39 31.43
C ALA A 955 16.17 2.83 31.78
N ASP A 956 14.96 3.23 31.39
CA ASP A 956 14.34 4.50 31.77
C ASP A 956 13.13 4.23 32.69
N PRO A 957 13.14 4.72 33.96
CA PRO A 957 12.04 4.53 34.90
C PRO A 957 10.80 5.37 34.53
N SER A 958 10.95 6.44 33.74
CA SER A 958 9.84 7.33 33.39
C SER A 958 9.03 6.76 32.23
N LEU A 959 7.85 6.22 32.54
CA LEU A 959 6.90 5.65 31.58
C LEU A 959 6.69 6.56 30.35
N LEU A 960 6.37 7.84 30.57
CA LEU A 960 6.11 8.79 29.47
C LEU A 960 7.34 8.99 28.56
N SER A 961 8.55 8.92 29.13
CA SER A 961 9.80 9.04 28.38
C SER A 961 10.08 7.77 27.54
N ARG A 962 9.82 6.56 28.07
CA ARG A 962 9.89 5.32 27.28
C ARG A 962 8.90 5.31 26.11
N LEU A 963 7.63 5.61 26.38
CA LEU A 963 6.57 5.63 25.35
C LEU A 963 6.93 6.58 24.20
N SER A 964 7.54 7.71 24.53
CA SER A 964 8.05 8.68 23.56
C SER A 964 9.29 8.15 22.81
N ARG A 965 10.25 7.55 23.52
CA ARG A 965 11.48 6.99 22.94
C ARG A 965 11.19 5.89 21.92
N TYR A 966 10.22 5.02 22.18
CA TYR A 966 9.81 3.97 21.23
C TYR A 966 9.43 4.52 19.84
N LEU A 967 8.79 5.69 19.76
CA LEU A 967 8.43 6.31 18.47
C LEU A 967 9.68 6.74 17.68
N LEU A 968 10.73 7.17 18.39
CA LEU A 968 12.01 7.63 17.82
C LEU A 968 12.92 6.45 17.43
N GLU A 969 13.04 5.44 18.30
CA GLU A 969 13.76 4.18 18.03
C GLU A 969 13.17 3.44 16.83
N GLN A 970 11.85 3.35 16.77
CA GLN A 970 11.13 2.64 15.70
C GLN A 970 10.85 3.52 14.48
N ARG A 971 11.32 4.78 14.50
CA ARG A 971 11.33 5.74 13.38
C ARG A 971 9.95 5.98 12.73
N HIS A 972 8.87 5.88 13.50
CA HIS A 972 7.52 5.70 12.95
C HIS A 972 6.43 6.18 13.91
N PHE A 973 5.38 6.79 13.37
CA PHE A 973 4.31 7.41 14.16
C PHE A 973 3.34 6.40 14.81
N PHE A 974 3.29 5.15 14.32
CA PHE A 974 2.46 4.07 14.89
C PHE A 974 3.18 2.70 14.81
N PRO A 975 4.17 2.41 15.67
CA PRO A 975 4.96 1.18 15.58
C PRO A 975 4.29 -0.05 16.20
N LEU A 976 3.17 0.10 16.92
CA LEU A 976 2.45 -0.99 17.58
C LEU A 976 1.76 -1.90 16.56
N PHE A 977 2.05 -3.20 16.59
CA PHE A 977 1.43 -4.18 15.70
C PHE A 977 1.27 -5.57 16.36
N PRO A 978 0.06 -6.16 16.37
CA PRO A 978 -1.22 -5.56 15.99
C PRO A 978 -1.59 -4.36 16.87
N PRO A 979 -2.45 -3.43 16.40
CA PRO A 979 -2.99 -2.35 17.23
C PRO A 979 -3.82 -2.89 18.39
N THR A 980 -4.00 -2.09 19.45
CA THR A 980 -4.77 -2.48 20.63
C THR A 980 -6.23 -2.81 20.28
N ASP A 981 -6.78 -3.86 20.90
CA ASP A 981 -8.19 -4.22 20.76
C ASP A 981 -9.10 -3.03 21.10
N ARG A 982 -10.04 -2.74 20.20
CA ARG A 982 -11.02 -1.67 20.29
C ARG A 982 -11.83 -1.70 21.58
N GLN A 983 -12.08 -2.89 22.13
CA GLN A 983 -12.79 -3.04 23.41
C GLN A 983 -11.99 -2.53 24.63
N LYS A 984 -10.66 -2.46 24.52
CA LYS A 984 -9.78 -1.93 25.57
C LYS A 984 -9.61 -0.42 25.49
N LEU A 985 -9.70 0.17 24.29
CA LEU A 985 -9.46 1.59 24.03
C LEU A 985 -10.36 2.50 24.88
N PRO A 986 -9.96 3.76 25.16
CA PRO A 986 -10.80 4.73 25.86
C PRO A 986 -12.15 4.88 25.17
N LYS A 987 -13.24 4.69 25.92
CA LYS A 987 -14.59 4.88 25.38
C LYS A 987 -14.80 6.35 25.07
N THR A 988 -15.25 6.64 23.86
CA THR A 988 -15.56 7.96 23.35
C THR A 988 -17.04 8.05 22.99
N GLY A 989 -17.68 9.17 23.35
CA GLY A 989 -19.13 9.33 23.19
C GLY A 989 -19.96 8.33 24.01
N THR A 990 -20.88 7.62 23.33
CA THR A 990 -21.92 6.80 23.97
C THR A 990 -21.37 5.63 24.79
N GLU A 991 -22.02 5.32 25.91
CA GLU A 991 -21.48 4.34 26.88
C GLU A 991 -21.43 2.89 26.35
N GLU A 992 -22.25 2.55 25.35
CA GLU A 992 -22.26 1.25 24.67
C GLU A 992 -21.38 1.21 23.41
N GLY A 993 -20.79 2.34 23.01
CA GLY A 993 -19.95 2.45 21.83
C GLY A 993 -18.66 1.62 21.92
N ILE A 994 -18.30 0.96 20.82
CA ILE A 994 -16.97 0.36 20.61
C ILE A 994 -16.23 1.25 19.61
N PRO A 995 -15.10 1.88 19.99
CA PRO A 995 -14.42 2.85 19.15
C PRO A 995 -13.90 2.25 17.83
N PRO A 996 -13.67 3.08 16.79
CA PRO A 996 -13.28 2.63 15.46
C PRO A 996 -11.98 1.81 15.46
N GLY A 997 -11.03 2.15 16.35
CA GLY A 997 -9.69 1.56 16.42
C GLY A 997 -8.65 2.40 15.69
N ALA A 998 -7.44 1.88 15.52
CA ALA A 998 -6.36 2.57 14.80
C ALA A 998 -6.51 2.54 13.26
N MET A 999 -7.43 1.73 12.72
CA MET A 999 -7.78 1.63 11.28
C MET A 999 -6.55 1.57 10.34
N LEU A 1000 -5.52 0.80 10.69
CA LEU A 1000 -4.28 0.73 9.91
C LEU A 1000 -4.47 0.05 8.55
N ASP A 1001 -4.00 0.67 7.48
CA ASP A 1001 -3.81 0.01 6.17
C ASP A 1001 -2.34 -0.42 6.02
N LEU A 1002 -2.09 -1.71 6.21
CA LEU A 1002 -0.72 -2.25 6.28
C LEU A 1002 0.02 -2.16 4.94
N SER A 1003 -0.70 -2.14 3.82
CA SER A 1003 -0.11 -1.93 2.48
C SER A 1003 0.51 -0.54 2.32
N TYR A 1004 0.14 0.43 3.18
CA TYR A 1004 0.62 1.82 3.14
C TYR A 1004 1.34 2.23 4.43
N LEU A 1005 1.66 1.28 5.33
CA LEU A 1005 2.28 1.54 6.64
C LEU A 1005 3.58 2.34 6.56
N LYS A 1006 4.33 2.19 5.46
CA LYS A 1006 5.55 2.95 5.12
C LYS A 1006 5.34 4.47 5.08
N LEU A 1007 4.13 4.94 4.75
CA LEU A 1007 3.80 6.37 4.78
C LEU A 1007 3.64 6.93 6.21
N GLY A 1008 3.66 6.05 7.22
CA GLY A 1008 3.72 6.38 8.65
C GLY A 1008 5.14 6.45 9.23
N GLU A 1009 6.18 6.26 8.41
CA GLU A 1009 7.58 6.47 8.80
C GLU A 1009 7.87 7.97 8.98
N MET A 1010 8.80 8.28 9.89
CA MET A 1010 9.35 9.64 10.01
C MET A 1010 10.23 9.94 8.79
N ALA A 1011 10.31 11.21 8.39
CA ALA A 1011 11.33 11.63 7.43
C ALA A 1011 12.74 11.27 7.95
N ASN A 1012 13.76 11.21 7.07
CA ASN A 1012 15.11 10.73 7.40
C ASN A 1012 15.92 11.58 8.41
N VAL A 1013 15.27 12.52 9.10
CA VAL A 1013 15.80 13.32 10.21
C VAL A 1013 14.86 13.20 11.41
N ARG A 1014 15.42 13.17 12.61
CA ARG A 1014 14.68 13.21 13.87
C ARG A 1014 13.91 14.56 13.94
N PRO A 1015 12.60 14.58 14.25
CA PRO A 1015 11.88 15.83 14.41
C PRO A 1015 12.43 16.60 15.62
N ASP A 1016 12.44 17.94 15.54
CA ASP A 1016 12.72 18.81 16.67
C ASP A 1016 11.57 18.79 17.69
N VAL A 1017 10.33 18.75 17.18
CA VAL A 1017 9.08 18.68 17.98
C VAL A 1017 8.20 17.53 17.49
N LEU A 1018 7.75 16.70 18.42
CA LEU A 1018 6.81 15.60 18.16
C LEU A 1018 5.50 15.84 18.91
N VAL A 1019 4.42 16.13 18.17
CA VAL A 1019 3.08 16.32 18.73
C VAL A 1019 2.32 14.99 18.65
N ALA A 1020 2.02 14.43 19.82
CA ALA A 1020 1.38 13.13 19.98
C ALA A 1020 0.23 13.23 21.01
N PRO A 1021 -0.99 13.59 20.56
CA PRO A 1021 -2.17 13.71 21.42
C PRO A 1021 -2.56 12.37 22.03
N SER A 1022 -3.00 12.39 23.30
CA SER A 1022 -3.33 11.16 24.02
C SER A 1022 -4.31 11.37 25.18
N PHE A 1023 -5.07 10.31 25.50
CA PHE A 1023 -5.86 10.18 26.73
C PHE A 1023 -4.98 10.05 28.00
N LEU A 1024 -3.66 9.88 27.85
CA LEU A 1024 -2.73 10.06 28.97
C LEU A 1024 -2.79 11.50 29.50
N PRO A 1025 -2.40 11.75 30.77
CA PRO A 1025 -2.21 13.10 31.28
C PRO A 1025 -1.34 13.93 30.30
N PRO A 1026 -1.70 15.19 30.03
CA PRO A 1026 -0.94 16.04 29.12
C PRO A 1026 0.44 16.33 29.71
N PHE A 1027 1.48 16.34 28.87
CA PHE A 1027 2.88 16.51 29.28
C PHE A 1027 3.73 17.11 28.15
N ALA A 1028 4.83 17.77 28.51
CA ALA A 1028 5.85 18.27 27.61
C ALA A 1028 7.23 17.82 28.09
N LYS A 1029 7.94 17.02 27.30
CA LYS A 1029 9.24 16.43 27.70
C LYS A 1029 10.26 16.45 26.58
N VAL A 1030 11.52 16.68 26.96
CA VAL A 1030 12.66 16.40 26.08
C VAL A 1030 13.02 14.92 26.20
N VAL A 1031 13.03 14.21 25.07
CA VAL A 1031 13.43 12.80 24.96
C VAL A 1031 14.33 12.65 23.74
N GLU A 1032 15.57 12.23 23.93
CA GLU A 1032 16.57 12.12 22.86
C GLU A 1032 16.68 13.37 21.97
N SER A 1033 16.86 14.55 22.57
CA SER A 1033 16.87 15.86 21.90
C SER A 1033 15.56 16.27 21.17
N VAL A 1034 14.48 15.49 21.27
CA VAL A 1034 13.16 15.83 20.72
C VAL A 1034 12.28 16.41 21.80
N LEU A 1035 11.60 17.52 21.51
CA LEU A 1035 10.54 18.06 22.33
C LEU A 1035 9.21 17.34 22.03
N VAL A 1036 8.81 16.41 22.90
CA VAL A 1036 7.59 15.63 22.75
C VAL A 1036 6.46 16.28 23.56
N ILE A 1037 5.34 16.57 22.89
CA ILE A 1037 4.19 17.30 23.47
C ILE A 1037 2.92 16.46 23.31
N ASN A 1038 2.31 16.10 24.45
CA ASN A 1038 0.91 15.71 24.52
C ASN A 1038 0.09 16.91 25.05
N PRO A 1039 -0.65 17.66 24.20
CA PRO A 1039 -1.51 18.75 24.67
C PRO A 1039 -2.71 18.26 25.49
N GLY A 1040 -3.03 16.97 25.41
CA GLY A 1040 -4.32 16.41 25.81
C GLY A 1040 -5.44 16.84 24.86
N TYR A 1041 -6.66 16.37 25.14
CA TYR A 1041 -7.84 16.79 24.40
C TYR A 1041 -8.45 18.07 24.96
N LEU A 1042 -8.97 18.92 24.08
CA LEU A 1042 -9.53 20.23 24.39
C LEU A 1042 -10.88 20.15 25.12
N SER A 1043 -11.68 19.13 24.80
CA SER A 1043 -12.89 18.74 25.53
C SER A 1043 -12.76 17.34 26.12
N LYS A 1044 -13.36 17.11 27.29
CA LYS A 1044 -13.34 15.84 28.02
C LYS A 1044 -14.75 15.43 28.44
N ARG A 1045 -15.53 14.90 27.49
CA ARG A 1045 -16.95 14.51 27.64
C ARG A 1045 -17.85 15.65 28.13
N ARG A 1046 -17.86 15.96 29.42
CA ARG A 1046 -18.67 17.00 30.08
C ARG A 1046 -17.84 17.97 30.91
N GLY A 1047 -16.62 18.26 30.47
CA GLY A 1047 -15.69 19.11 31.19
C GLY A 1047 -14.58 19.65 30.31
N ALA A 1048 -13.99 20.78 30.75
CA ALA A 1048 -12.90 21.45 30.05
C ALA A 1048 -11.64 20.57 30.01
N GLY A 1049 -10.99 20.56 28.85
CA GLY A 1049 -9.75 19.85 28.59
C GLY A 1049 -8.52 20.73 28.72
N THR A 1050 -7.53 20.49 27.85
CA THR A 1050 -6.25 21.21 27.84
C THR A 1050 -5.78 21.51 26.42
N TYR A 1051 -4.89 22.49 26.30
CA TYR A 1051 -4.12 22.82 25.11
C TYR A 1051 -2.66 23.11 25.51
N ALA A 1052 -1.74 23.12 24.55
CA ALA A 1052 -0.33 23.49 24.79
C ALA A 1052 0.04 24.78 24.04
N ARG A 1053 0.75 25.69 24.73
CA ARG A 1053 1.39 26.89 24.16
C ARG A 1053 2.89 26.65 24.08
N LEU A 1054 3.43 26.64 22.86
CA LEU A 1054 4.87 26.61 22.58
C LEU A 1054 5.36 28.03 22.28
N THR A 1055 6.38 28.46 22.99
CA THR A 1055 7.13 29.70 22.72
C THR A 1055 8.52 29.31 22.24
N LEU A 1056 8.81 29.54 20.96
CA LEU A 1056 10.12 29.26 20.36
C LEU A 1056 10.92 30.57 20.23
N PHE A 1057 12.01 30.68 20.99
CA PHE A 1057 12.94 31.80 20.90
C PHE A 1057 13.82 31.68 19.64
N PRO A 1058 14.32 32.79 19.06
CA PRO A 1058 15.15 32.76 17.85
C PRO A 1058 16.44 31.94 18.06
N PRO A 1059 17.04 31.38 16.98
CA PRO A 1059 18.35 30.77 17.07
C PRO A 1059 19.43 31.83 17.39
N LYS A 1060 20.44 31.43 18.16
CA LYS A 1060 21.62 32.25 18.46
C LYS A 1060 22.49 32.40 17.21
N ALA A 1061 23.09 33.57 17.04
CA ALA A 1061 23.98 33.87 15.92
C ALA A 1061 25.45 33.57 16.28
N ASP A 1062 25.84 32.30 16.24
CA ASP A 1062 27.25 31.90 16.37
C ASP A 1062 28.01 32.13 15.06
N GLU A 1063 28.69 33.28 14.95
CA GLU A 1063 29.49 33.67 13.77
C GLU A 1063 30.69 32.75 13.47
N SER A 1064 31.03 31.84 14.38
CA SER A 1064 32.27 31.06 14.40
C SER A 1064 32.25 29.74 13.61
N GLN A 1065 31.11 29.33 13.03
CA GLN A 1065 30.96 28.03 12.34
C GLN A 1065 30.63 28.18 10.84
N SER A 1066 31.55 28.75 10.07
CA SER A 1066 31.34 29.18 8.67
C SER A 1066 31.19 28.06 7.60
N ALA A 1067 30.98 26.80 7.98
CA ALA A 1067 30.93 25.67 7.03
C ALA A 1067 30.12 24.43 7.49
N ALA A 1068 29.72 24.33 8.76
CA ALA A 1068 29.03 23.16 9.29
C ALA A 1068 27.49 23.29 9.21
N MET A 1069 26.80 22.15 9.17
CA MET A 1069 25.34 22.11 9.42
C MET A 1069 25.10 22.30 10.92
N VAL A 1070 24.30 23.30 11.28
CA VAL A 1070 24.01 23.66 12.67
C VAL A 1070 22.70 23.03 13.10
N SER A 1071 22.74 22.20 14.15
CA SER A 1071 21.55 21.60 14.77
C SER A 1071 20.64 22.66 15.36
N HIS A 1072 19.32 22.54 15.17
CA HIS A 1072 18.39 23.64 15.48
C HIS A 1072 18.24 23.98 16.97
N GLY A 1073 18.66 23.09 17.88
CA GLY A 1073 18.67 23.32 19.33
C GLY A 1073 17.30 23.60 19.96
N VAL A 1074 16.20 23.22 19.28
CA VAL A 1074 14.83 23.68 19.60
C VAL A 1074 14.46 23.37 21.05
N PHE A 1075 14.79 22.17 21.55
CA PHE A 1075 14.48 21.74 22.92
C PHE A 1075 15.14 22.58 24.03
N GLU A 1076 16.19 23.36 23.72
CA GLU A 1076 16.86 24.28 24.67
C GLU A 1076 16.24 25.68 24.66
N ARG A 1077 15.64 26.09 23.53
CA ARG A 1077 15.09 27.44 23.29
C ARG A 1077 13.57 27.46 23.11
N ALA A 1078 12.89 26.40 23.55
CA ALA A 1078 11.45 26.24 23.52
C ALA A 1078 10.89 26.16 24.94
N ARG A 1079 10.06 27.14 25.33
CA ARG A 1079 9.22 27.09 26.53
C ARG A 1079 7.88 26.46 26.14
N VAL A 1080 7.40 25.45 26.87
CA VAL A 1080 6.08 24.85 26.63
C VAL A 1080 5.24 24.96 27.89
N GLU A 1081 4.03 25.50 27.75
CA GLU A 1081 3.05 25.62 28.82
C GLU A 1081 1.81 24.81 28.45
N ILE A 1082 1.36 23.92 29.33
CA ILE A 1082 0.11 23.18 29.17
C ILE A 1082 -0.96 23.88 30.00
N LYS A 1083 -2.05 24.30 29.38
CA LYS A 1083 -3.10 25.10 30.03
C LYS A 1083 -4.45 24.43 29.92
N LYS A 1084 -5.29 24.62 30.94
CA LYS A 1084 -6.72 24.34 30.88
C LYS A 1084 -7.39 25.41 30.00
N ILE A 1085 -8.32 24.98 29.17
CA ILE A 1085 -9.15 25.88 28.35
C ILE A 1085 -10.32 26.44 29.15
#